data_AF-A0A355FM25-F1
#
_entry.id   AF-A0A355FM25-F1
#
_cell.length_a   1.000
_cell.length_b   1.000
_cell.length_c   1.000
_cell.angle_alpha   90.00
_cell.angle_beta   90.00
_cell.angle_gamma   90.00
#
_symmetry.space_group_name_H-M   'P 1'
#
loop_
_entity.id
_entity.type
_entity.pdbx_description
1 polymer ?
#
loop_
_entity_poly.entity_id
_entity_poly.type
_entity_poly.pdbx_seq_one_letter_code
_entity_poly.pdbx_strand_id
1 'polypeptide(L)'
;MGIKIGIINPNGLESSLQTALDALVSAFANQNIKVHLCLYSEQIPKADLLIGTYEKSLILKELVETEQVPLDLSPEAIIIKELTLDDHTALWACAYDSRGLLYVLYELAERINAQSIPALYKPAVEKPAFKSRSVLHFLPFEAIKKGEAFPRSYWRSYFEMLIQNRFNGFTLVLPSPSGAPIFPYLFSVPEYPEVKPFHFPEDLRATNLETLKEFATLTVESGLDFQLGFWDFYAGQLRPAFQVQGLNGDNLDSYLYHALKQILFACPEISGLEFKFQSLPLMPDFCLNTLIQAVLDTGNKTSLNFYTDQMTPEIVDLLTINEIKAQLTKESWGGKLGLPYLPEDGESSGFQLTTSTVFPWGDPDYLYRLLPLLKSTGYDRLSLILPDLDTQGEYERHWYQFHLYGRLTYHPGTTPDVLIRDFHRRFGKSGNELADLYHLRSKVIPLYNWVQAGQGTRQKLNTGGLLPFYLRTPSCDPTYFADCREYVQATLNRTELPKVTPPAVADQFHQWGTEILQRVQQLQEETSRSDQFFELEWEQTLTEAENLGHFALFHSAKLRAATELAFFMETKDLFCLEQALSYLKKARLYWEKLDFVHRFEGRLLILEDEKRLQILLDEYRTRDAFLIGFDFGTVPTSLPHNKAKSNIFPDYYIEEGFTFVDHLSTYNPNLGYGWLNTTELKATPAPPVRLSEDDLLPTPAADTAALLPYENQLLNKMVWSRKPASFQVDLTPGFYQAKLTLCDRSPQARRHGPMSISINEQVITEELIVPPGKRLDLQETVETRDGKINFNFSCPPNQDWFISALTIHPVVPLITHTPVTTWVREKPLAIRATVTGVNPIGQVILYYQSENERGYHMLMMNSTVANTYVATIPTAYLEQGWMINYYITALDNQGKEGSLGSFETPLTVTVLKAGDYIPAFFHFTPNLRAEDDSVTLQCTIHPTAEVDTVTLYYRNNWENRINQVRLEREHADDPYRTILSGSQVLPDCALQYRFVVKFKNGVLELFPNPLTSTPYFEIKRRQD
;
A
#
# COMPACT_ATOMS: atom_id res chain seq x y z
N MET A 1 53.31 -13.63 -13.09
CA MET A 1 53.20 -13.20 -11.68
C MET A 1 52.28 -14.17 -10.97
N GLY A 2 52.62 -14.59 -9.76
CA GLY A 2 51.75 -15.41 -8.92
C GLY A 2 51.58 -14.73 -7.57
N ILE A 3 50.46 -14.96 -6.91
CA ILE A 3 50.14 -14.43 -5.57
C ILE A 3 50.28 -15.55 -4.55
N LYS A 4 50.90 -15.27 -3.41
CA LYS A 4 50.99 -16.19 -2.27
C LYS A 4 49.88 -15.87 -1.27
N ILE A 5 49.07 -16.87 -0.94
CA ILE A 5 48.03 -16.75 0.10
C ILE A 5 48.47 -17.60 1.30
N GLY A 6 48.66 -16.95 2.45
CA GLY A 6 48.98 -17.61 3.71
C GLY A 6 47.71 -17.85 4.54
N ILE A 7 47.47 -19.10 4.93
CA ILE A 7 46.33 -19.46 5.78
C ILE A 7 46.82 -19.59 7.23
N ILE A 8 46.27 -18.79 8.15
CA ILE A 8 46.76 -18.70 9.54
C ILE A 8 45.88 -19.42 10.59
N ASN A 9 44.85 -20.17 10.16
CA ASN A 9 43.99 -21.03 11.00
C ASN A 9 44.53 -22.46 11.22
N PRO A 10 45.22 -22.81 12.32
CA PRO A 10 46.06 -24.01 12.46
C PRO A 10 45.48 -25.37 12.02
N ASN A 11 44.15 -25.55 12.06
CA ASN A 11 43.48 -26.81 11.76
C ASN A 11 42.94 -26.94 10.32
N GLY A 12 43.26 -26.03 9.41
CA GLY A 12 42.61 -26.01 8.09
C GLY A 12 41.46 -25.02 8.00
N LEU A 13 40.91 -24.90 6.78
CA LEU A 13 39.62 -24.29 6.53
C LEU A 13 38.53 -25.37 6.55
N GLU A 14 37.35 -25.03 7.06
CA GLU A 14 36.15 -25.88 6.96
C GLU A 14 35.69 -26.00 5.50
N SER A 15 34.81 -26.97 5.21
CA SER A 15 34.35 -27.26 3.83
C SER A 15 33.78 -26.04 3.09
N SER A 16 32.96 -25.24 3.76
CA SER A 16 32.40 -24.00 3.20
C SER A 16 33.46 -22.96 2.90
N LEU A 17 34.40 -22.76 3.82
CA LEU A 17 35.53 -21.84 3.66
C LEU A 17 36.47 -22.29 2.53
N GLN A 18 36.64 -23.60 2.35
CA GLN A 18 37.40 -24.14 1.23
C GLN A 18 36.71 -23.81 -0.10
N THR A 19 35.38 -23.93 -0.17
CA THR A 19 34.61 -23.58 -1.37
C THR A 19 34.73 -22.08 -1.69
N ALA A 20 34.64 -21.21 -0.68
CA ALA A 20 34.84 -19.78 -0.85
C ALA A 20 36.29 -19.43 -1.26
N LEU A 21 37.29 -20.13 -0.72
CA LEU A 21 38.68 -19.99 -1.14
C LEU A 21 38.87 -20.43 -2.59
N ASP A 22 38.26 -21.54 -3.01
CA ASP A 22 38.33 -22.03 -4.38
C ASP A 22 37.71 -21.01 -5.35
N ALA A 23 36.60 -20.35 -4.98
CA ALA A 23 36.02 -19.26 -5.75
C ALA A 23 36.99 -18.06 -5.90
N LEU A 24 37.71 -17.69 -4.84
CA LEU A 24 38.75 -16.68 -4.88
C LEU A 24 39.92 -17.10 -5.79
N VAL A 25 40.37 -18.35 -5.69
CA VAL A 25 41.42 -18.89 -6.57
C VAL A 25 41.00 -18.88 -8.03
N SER A 26 39.76 -19.27 -8.33
CA SER A 26 39.17 -19.19 -9.67
C SER A 26 39.11 -17.76 -10.19
N ALA A 27 38.76 -16.79 -9.35
CA ALA A 27 38.77 -15.37 -9.73
C ALA A 27 40.17 -14.89 -10.14
N PHE A 28 41.22 -15.26 -9.39
CA PHE A 28 42.61 -14.99 -9.79
C PHE A 28 43.01 -15.71 -11.08
N ALA A 29 42.61 -16.98 -11.24
CA ALA A 29 42.90 -17.76 -12.42
C ALA A 29 42.28 -17.16 -13.69
N ASN A 30 41.06 -16.64 -13.60
CA ASN A 30 40.38 -15.92 -14.69
C ASN A 30 41.14 -14.66 -15.12
N GLN A 31 41.90 -14.05 -14.21
CA GLN A 31 42.81 -12.94 -14.50
C GLN A 31 44.23 -13.39 -14.88
N ASN A 32 44.43 -14.68 -15.18
CA ASN A 32 45.73 -15.31 -15.51
C ASN A 32 46.79 -15.20 -14.39
N ILE A 33 46.38 -15.15 -13.12
CA ILE A 33 47.26 -15.07 -11.96
C ILE A 33 47.29 -16.44 -11.27
N LYS A 34 48.49 -16.99 -11.09
CA LYS A 34 48.66 -18.26 -10.35
C LYS A 34 48.61 -18.02 -8.86
N VAL A 35 47.81 -18.80 -8.13
CA VAL A 35 47.77 -18.77 -6.67
C VAL A 35 48.70 -19.85 -6.11
N HIS A 36 49.53 -19.47 -5.14
CA HIS A 36 50.35 -20.37 -4.34
C HIS A 36 49.88 -20.34 -2.90
N LEU A 37 49.26 -21.43 -2.44
CA LEU A 37 48.83 -21.56 -1.05
C LEU A 37 50.04 -21.91 -0.17
N CYS A 38 50.27 -21.12 0.86
CA CYS A 38 51.24 -21.40 1.92
C CYS A 38 50.47 -21.93 3.15
N LEU A 39 50.68 -23.21 3.46
CA LEU A 39 50.06 -23.88 4.60
C LEU A 39 50.80 -23.57 5.91
N TYR A 40 50.08 -23.82 7.00
CA TYR A 40 50.34 -23.50 8.40
C TYR A 40 51.79 -23.48 8.87
N SER A 41 52.12 -22.43 9.61
CA SER A 41 53.30 -22.33 10.46
C SER A 41 52.92 -21.58 11.75
N GLU A 42 53.57 -21.86 12.88
CA GLU A 42 53.41 -21.09 14.14
C GLU A 42 53.95 -19.64 14.01
N GLN A 43 54.46 -19.28 12.83
CA GLN A 43 54.96 -17.97 12.46
C GLN A 43 54.15 -17.40 11.29
N ILE A 44 54.11 -16.08 11.16
CA ILE A 44 53.44 -15.40 10.05
C ILE A 44 54.14 -15.79 8.73
N PRO A 45 53.44 -16.44 7.77
CA PRO A 45 54.06 -16.79 6.49
C PRO A 45 54.34 -15.53 5.67
N LYS A 46 55.46 -15.51 4.95
CA LYS A 46 55.75 -14.46 3.95
C LYS A 46 54.85 -14.64 2.72
N ALA A 47 53.65 -14.07 2.79
CA ALA A 47 52.60 -14.17 1.80
C ALA A 47 52.05 -12.78 1.43
N ASP A 48 51.56 -12.61 0.21
CA ASP A 48 51.01 -11.34 -0.25
C ASP A 48 49.61 -11.07 0.35
N LEU A 49 48.87 -12.14 0.62
CA LEU A 49 47.54 -12.14 1.24
C LEU A 49 47.50 -13.11 2.42
N LEU A 50 47.03 -12.65 3.58
CA LEU A 50 46.86 -13.46 4.79
C LEU A 50 45.38 -13.63 5.11
N ILE A 51 44.93 -14.88 5.29
CA ILE A 51 43.55 -15.22 5.63
C ILE A 51 43.46 -16.05 6.91
N GLY A 52 42.51 -15.71 7.78
CA GLY A 52 42.29 -16.42 9.04
C GLY A 52 41.17 -15.83 9.87
N THR A 53 40.87 -16.50 10.98
CA THR A 53 39.83 -16.12 11.94
C THR A 53 40.38 -15.92 13.33
N TYR A 54 39.87 -14.92 14.03
CA TYR A 54 40.25 -14.63 15.41
C TYR A 54 39.98 -15.84 16.30
N GLU A 55 38.82 -16.50 16.19
CA GLU A 55 38.46 -17.63 17.05
C GLU A 55 39.46 -18.80 16.99
N LYS A 56 40.07 -19.04 15.82
CA LYS A 56 40.87 -20.24 15.55
C LYS A 56 42.38 -19.98 15.48
N SER A 57 42.83 -18.76 15.18
CA SER A 57 44.25 -18.44 15.02
C SER A 57 44.84 -17.74 16.25
N LEU A 58 45.78 -18.38 16.94
CA LEU A 58 46.47 -17.79 18.10
C LEU A 58 47.27 -16.53 17.71
N ILE A 59 47.92 -16.55 16.54
CA ILE A 59 48.69 -15.41 16.02
C ILE A 59 47.78 -14.21 15.83
N LEU A 60 46.61 -14.42 15.21
CA LEU A 60 45.66 -13.33 14.99
C LEU A 60 45.09 -12.81 16.31
N LYS A 61 44.85 -13.67 17.32
CA LYS A 61 44.42 -13.22 18.65
C LYS A 61 45.43 -12.27 19.28
N GLU A 62 46.70 -12.67 19.32
CA GLU A 62 47.78 -11.84 19.89
C GLU A 62 47.90 -10.50 19.17
N LEU A 63 47.82 -10.49 17.83
CA LEU A 63 47.90 -9.25 17.04
C LEU A 63 46.70 -8.32 17.24
N VAL A 64 45.50 -8.86 17.48
CA VAL A 64 44.31 -8.05 17.79
C VAL A 64 44.38 -7.53 19.22
N GLU A 65 44.78 -8.36 20.19
CA GLU A 65 44.93 -7.98 21.61
C GLU A 65 46.04 -6.93 21.82
N THR A 66 47.06 -6.92 20.97
CA THR A 66 48.12 -5.90 20.96
C THR A 66 47.82 -4.71 20.04
N GLU A 67 46.58 -4.58 19.55
CA GLU A 67 46.08 -3.49 18.69
C GLU A 67 46.82 -3.33 17.34
N GLN A 68 47.58 -4.33 16.92
CA GLN A 68 48.30 -4.33 15.64
C GLN A 68 47.37 -4.62 14.45
N VAL A 69 46.29 -5.39 14.69
CA VAL A 69 45.24 -5.68 13.71
C VAL A 69 43.91 -5.13 14.24
N PRO A 70 43.29 -4.13 13.59
CA PRO A 70 42.07 -3.49 14.08
C PRO A 70 40.81 -4.30 13.70
N LEU A 71 40.61 -5.44 14.36
CA LEU A 71 39.43 -6.30 14.20
C LEU A 71 38.49 -6.14 15.41
N ASP A 72 37.22 -5.84 15.15
CA ASP A 72 36.18 -5.81 16.18
C ASP A 72 35.87 -7.24 16.66
N LEU A 73 35.66 -7.42 17.98
CA LEU A 73 35.43 -8.74 18.59
C LEU A 73 33.94 -9.17 18.59
N SER A 74 33.14 -8.59 17.70
CA SER A 74 31.77 -9.02 17.46
C SER A 74 31.68 -10.15 16.41
N PRO A 75 30.69 -11.05 16.52
CA PRO A 75 30.42 -12.07 15.51
C PRO A 75 30.35 -11.48 14.09
N GLU A 76 30.90 -12.22 13.12
CA GLU A 76 30.90 -11.88 11.70
C GLU A 76 31.66 -10.58 11.33
N ALA A 77 32.39 -9.96 12.26
CA ALA A 77 33.24 -8.79 11.96
C ALA A 77 34.39 -9.17 11.01
N ILE A 78 34.75 -8.23 10.13
CA ILE A 78 35.74 -8.46 9.07
C ILE A 78 36.78 -7.34 9.00
N ILE A 79 37.96 -7.71 8.49
CA ILE A 79 39.00 -6.78 8.08
C ILE A 79 39.60 -7.20 6.73
N ILE A 80 39.66 -6.25 5.81
CA ILE A 80 40.43 -6.29 4.56
C ILE A 80 41.30 -5.03 4.58
N LYS A 81 42.59 -5.15 4.90
CA LYS A 81 43.46 -3.97 5.01
C LYS A 81 44.92 -4.34 4.78
N GLU A 82 45.65 -3.48 4.08
CA GLU A 82 47.10 -3.60 3.98
C GLU A 82 47.73 -3.18 5.32
N LEU A 83 48.55 -4.05 5.90
CA LEU A 83 49.24 -3.82 7.17
C LEU A 83 50.71 -4.22 7.02
N THR A 84 51.58 -3.45 7.69
CA THR A 84 53.02 -3.72 7.76
C THR A 84 53.38 -4.22 9.15
N LEU A 85 53.88 -5.45 9.25
CA LEU A 85 54.34 -6.07 10.48
C LEU A 85 55.74 -6.65 10.26
N ASP A 86 56.68 -6.42 11.19
CA ASP A 86 58.07 -6.89 11.13
C ASP A 86 58.73 -6.74 9.74
N ASP A 87 58.66 -5.52 9.16
CA ASP A 87 59.17 -5.14 7.83
C ASP A 87 58.53 -5.88 6.63
N HIS A 88 57.38 -6.53 6.82
CA HIS A 88 56.62 -7.20 5.77
C HIS A 88 55.23 -6.59 5.62
N THR A 89 54.91 -6.11 4.41
CA THR A 89 53.60 -5.57 4.08
C THR A 89 52.78 -6.62 3.35
N ALA A 90 51.58 -6.92 3.86
CA ALA A 90 50.64 -7.86 3.26
C ALA A 90 49.22 -7.33 3.33
N LEU A 91 48.35 -7.84 2.46
CA LEU A 91 46.91 -7.65 2.59
C LEU A 91 46.36 -8.63 3.62
N TRP A 92 45.80 -8.11 4.71
CA TRP A 92 45.14 -8.90 5.74
C TRP A 92 43.66 -8.98 5.44
N ALA A 93 43.18 -10.20 5.22
CA ALA A 93 41.80 -10.53 4.91
C ALA A 93 41.30 -11.52 5.97
N CYS A 94 40.97 -10.99 7.14
CA CYS A 94 40.65 -11.77 8.33
C CYS A 94 39.24 -11.46 8.84
N ALA A 95 38.75 -12.30 9.74
CA ALA A 95 37.46 -12.12 10.37
C ALA A 95 37.45 -12.58 11.82
N TYR A 96 36.39 -12.26 12.55
CA TYR A 96 36.20 -12.77 13.91
C TYR A 96 36.00 -14.29 13.91
N ASP A 97 35.04 -14.78 13.13
CA ASP A 97 34.62 -16.19 13.07
C ASP A 97 34.67 -16.76 11.63
N SER A 98 34.30 -18.04 11.47
CA SER A 98 34.23 -18.71 10.15
C SER A 98 33.29 -17.99 9.17
N ARG A 99 32.16 -17.46 9.64
CA ARG A 99 31.15 -16.85 8.76
C ARG A 99 31.61 -15.50 8.24
N GLY A 100 32.23 -14.67 9.07
CA GLY A 100 32.88 -13.45 8.63
C GLY A 100 33.97 -13.73 7.59
N LEU A 101 34.73 -14.83 7.74
CA LEU A 101 35.75 -15.20 6.75
C LEU A 101 35.12 -15.66 5.42
N LEU A 102 33.95 -16.30 5.41
CA LEU A 102 33.19 -16.54 4.17
C LEU A 102 32.89 -15.23 3.45
N TYR A 103 32.41 -14.21 4.18
CA TYR A 103 32.11 -12.90 3.61
C TYR A 103 33.35 -12.24 3.01
N VAL A 104 34.49 -12.34 3.68
CA VAL A 104 35.77 -11.80 3.18
C VAL A 104 36.20 -12.49 1.90
N LEU A 105 36.21 -13.82 1.87
CA LEU A 105 36.68 -14.58 0.70
C LEU A 105 35.82 -14.31 -0.54
N TYR A 106 34.50 -14.31 -0.38
CA TYR A 106 33.59 -13.94 -1.47
C TYR A 106 33.71 -12.47 -1.89
N GLU A 107 33.88 -11.54 -0.94
CA GLU A 107 34.11 -10.13 -1.28
C GLU A 107 35.38 -9.93 -2.11
N LEU A 108 36.47 -10.61 -1.77
CA LEU A 108 37.71 -10.55 -2.56
C LEU A 108 37.52 -11.14 -3.96
N ALA A 109 36.81 -12.26 -4.07
CA ALA A 109 36.49 -12.88 -5.37
C ALA A 109 35.67 -11.93 -6.25
N GLU A 110 34.63 -11.30 -5.69
CA GLU A 110 33.80 -10.33 -6.39
C GLU A 110 34.59 -9.09 -6.84
N ARG A 111 35.48 -8.54 -5.99
CA ARG A 111 36.35 -7.40 -6.35
C ARG A 111 37.21 -7.71 -7.58
N ILE A 112 37.81 -8.90 -7.63
CA ILE A 112 38.65 -9.34 -8.75
C ILE A 112 37.81 -9.48 -10.02
N ASN A 113 36.64 -10.12 -9.91
CA ASN A 113 35.77 -10.39 -11.05
C ASN A 113 35.18 -9.10 -11.66
N ALA A 114 34.98 -8.04 -10.87
CA ALA A 114 34.30 -6.83 -11.34
C ALA A 114 35.20 -5.61 -11.65
N GLN A 115 36.30 -5.37 -10.92
CA GLN A 115 37.00 -4.07 -10.92
C GLN A 115 38.54 -4.15 -11.08
N SER A 116 39.10 -5.35 -11.36
CA SER A 116 40.54 -5.67 -11.46
C SER A 116 41.30 -5.76 -10.11
N ILE A 117 42.51 -6.34 -10.11
CA ILE A 117 43.31 -6.67 -8.91
C ILE A 117 43.47 -5.49 -7.91
N PRO A 118 43.70 -4.23 -8.31
CA PRO A 118 43.86 -3.12 -7.36
C PRO A 118 42.67 -2.93 -6.41
N ALA A 119 41.45 -3.33 -6.81
CA ALA A 119 40.28 -3.26 -5.95
C ALA A 119 40.40 -4.10 -4.66
N LEU A 120 41.28 -5.11 -4.64
CA LEU A 120 41.58 -5.91 -3.45
C LEU A 120 42.08 -5.06 -2.29
N TYR A 121 42.84 -4.00 -2.58
CA TYR A 121 43.49 -3.16 -1.57
C TYR A 121 42.56 -2.07 -1.02
N LYS A 122 41.31 -1.95 -1.49
CA LYS A 122 40.33 -1.03 -0.91
C LYS A 122 40.02 -1.48 0.52
N PRO A 123 40.36 -0.68 1.55
CA PRO A 123 40.24 -1.15 2.93
C PRO A 123 38.76 -1.33 3.31
N ALA A 124 38.47 -2.36 4.10
CA ALA A 124 37.18 -2.59 4.74
C ALA A 124 37.42 -3.05 6.18
N VAL A 125 36.86 -2.34 7.15
CA VAL A 125 36.83 -2.75 8.56
C VAL A 125 35.38 -2.60 8.99
N GLU A 126 34.66 -3.71 9.01
CA GLU A 126 33.20 -3.72 9.03
C GLU A 126 32.68 -4.75 10.02
N LYS A 127 31.47 -4.53 10.54
CA LYS A 127 30.75 -5.45 11.42
C LYS A 127 29.26 -5.38 11.13
N PRO A 128 28.49 -6.45 11.40
CA PRO A 128 27.05 -6.47 11.12
C PRO A 128 26.31 -5.41 11.94
N ALA A 129 25.46 -4.63 11.27
CA ALA A 129 24.57 -3.68 11.92
C ALA A 129 23.33 -4.35 12.51
N PHE A 130 22.85 -5.45 11.91
CA PHE A 130 21.76 -6.28 12.42
C PHE A 130 22.26 -7.70 12.69
N LYS A 131 21.91 -8.27 13.86
CA LYS A 131 22.37 -9.61 14.27
C LYS A 131 21.85 -10.73 13.37
N SER A 132 20.60 -10.62 12.90
CA SER A 132 20.02 -11.62 11.99
C SER A 132 19.58 -10.96 10.69
N ARG A 133 19.97 -11.58 9.59
CA ARG A 133 19.69 -11.17 8.21
C ARG A 133 19.28 -12.45 7.49
N SER A 134 17.98 -12.73 7.51
CA SER A 134 17.41 -13.98 7.02
C SER A 134 16.61 -13.77 5.73
N VAL A 135 16.46 -14.85 4.96
CA VAL A 135 15.48 -14.95 3.88
C VAL A 135 14.46 -16.00 4.24
N LEU A 136 13.19 -15.69 3.99
CA LEU A 136 12.08 -16.62 4.13
C LEU A 136 11.63 -17.09 2.75
N HIS A 137 11.56 -18.41 2.56
CA HIS A 137 11.21 -19.06 1.31
C HIS A 137 10.06 -20.06 1.52
N PHE A 138 9.04 -20.02 0.67
CA PHE A 138 7.91 -20.93 0.74
C PHE A 138 8.17 -22.22 -0.03
N LEU A 139 7.80 -23.34 0.57
CA LEU A 139 7.66 -24.61 -0.15
C LEU A 139 6.17 -24.92 -0.31
N PRO A 140 5.59 -24.83 -1.52
CA PRO A 140 4.17 -25.09 -1.73
C PRO A 140 3.75 -26.47 -1.23
N PHE A 141 2.57 -26.55 -0.60
CA PHE A 141 2.04 -27.82 -0.07
C PHE A 141 1.91 -28.92 -1.16
N GLU A 142 1.63 -28.52 -2.40
CA GLU A 142 1.55 -29.44 -3.54
C GLU A 142 2.90 -30.06 -3.91
N ALA A 143 4.03 -29.37 -3.67
CA ALA A 143 5.36 -29.93 -3.90
C ALA A 143 5.63 -31.11 -2.95
N ILE A 144 5.20 -30.98 -1.69
CA ILE A 144 5.30 -32.05 -0.68
C ILE A 144 4.41 -33.24 -1.05
N LYS A 145 3.20 -32.99 -1.57
CA LYS A 145 2.29 -34.05 -2.00
C LYS A 145 2.82 -34.88 -3.17
N LYS A 146 3.63 -34.27 -4.04
CA LYS A 146 4.23 -34.91 -5.20
C LYS A 146 5.62 -35.50 -4.92
N GLY A 147 6.22 -35.15 -3.77
CA GLY A 147 7.63 -35.44 -3.47
C GLY A 147 8.55 -34.86 -4.54
N GLU A 148 8.33 -33.59 -4.89
CA GLU A 148 9.19 -32.90 -5.85
C GLU A 148 10.65 -32.92 -5.37
N ALA A 149 11.57 -33.23 -6.29
CA ALA A 149 12.99 -33.34 -5.97
C ALA A 149 13.60 -31.96 -5.71
N PHE A 150 14.59 -31.90 -4.82
CA PHE A 150 15.33 -30.68 -4.50
C PHE A 150 16.75 -30.79 -5.07
N PRO A 151 17.04 -30.20 -6.24
CA PRO A 151 18.36 -30.35 -6.84
C PRO A 151 19.42 -29.71 -5.94
N ARG A 152 20.32 -30.51 -5.37
CA ARG A 152 21.37 -30.03 -4.45
C ARG A 152 22.23 -28.92 -5.07
N SER A 153 22.50 -28.98 -6.38
CA SER A 153 23.26 -27.95 -7.09
C SER A 153 22.55 -26.60 -7.10
N TYR A 154 21.23 -26.58 -7.32
CA TYR A 154 20.43 -25.36 -7.33
C TYR A 154 20.43 -24.66 -5.97
N TRP A 155 20.11 -25.41 -4.91
CA TRP A 155 20.07 -24.87 -3.56
C TRP A 155 21.43 -24.42 -3.06
N ARG A 156 22.50 -25.12 -3.44
CA ARG A 156 23.86 -24.68 -3.17
C ARG A 156 24.14 -23.30 -3.79
N SER A 157 23.86 -23.12 -5.08
CA SER A 157 24.04 -21.81 -5.74
C SER A 157 23.23 -20.70 -5.06
N TYR A 158 21.99 -21.02 -4.65
CA TYR A 158 21.14 -20.06 -3.96
C TYR A 158 21.72 -19.66 -2.59
N PHE A 159 22.13 -20.62 -1.76
CA PHE A 159 22.75 -20.33 -0.47
C PHE A 159 24.10 -19.62 -0.59
N GLU A 160 24.91 -19.96 -1.59
CA GLU A 160 26.14 -19.22 -1.90
C GLU A 160 25.84 -17.77 -2.25
N MET A 161 24.81 -17.49 -3.05
CA MET A 161 24.38 -16.12 -3.35
C MET A 161 23.93 -15.37 -2.09
N LEU A 162 23.23 -16.04 -1.16
CA LEU A 162 22.85 -15.44 0.13
C LEU A 162 24.10 -15.08 0.96
N ILE A 163 25.07 -15.99 1.04
CA ILE A 163 26.32 -15.76 1.79
C ILE A 163 27.18 -14.65 1.15
N GLN A 164 27.27 -14.60 -0.18
CA GLN A 164 27.92 -13.52 -0.93
C GLN A 164 27.34 -12.14 -0.57
N ASN A 165 26.02 -12.09 -0.34
CA ASN A 165 25.32 -10.90 0.09
C ASN A 165 25.23 -10.74 1.62
N ARG A 166 25.98 -11.55 2.38
CA ARG A 166 26.13 -11.48 3.84
C ARG A 166 24.86 -11.79 4.65
N PHE A 167 23.95 -12.59 4.10
CA PHE A 167 22.89 -13.22 4.88
C PHE A 167 23.49 -14.26 5.85
N ASN A 168 22.78 -14.51 6.94
CA ASN A 168 23.19 -15.50 7.95
C ASN A 168 22.07 -16.44 8.39
N GLY A 169 20.84 -16.26 7.90
CA GLY A 169 19.70 -17.12 8.20
C GLY A 169 18.90 -17.50 6.95
N PHE A 170 18.23 -18.63 7.03
CA PHE A 170 17.29 -19.10 6.04
C PHE A 170 16.10 -19.79 6.72
N THR A 171 14.88 -19.35 6.38
CA THR A 171 13.63 -19.93 6.89
C THR A 171 12.89 -20.62 5.74
N LEU A 172 12.73 -21.94 5.83
CA LEU A 172 11.86 -22.70 4.92
C LEU A 172 10.45 -22.75 5.51
N VAL A 173 9.47 -22.18 4.83
CA VAL A 173 8.07 -22.16 5.29
C VAL A 173 7.25 -23.22 4.58
N LEU A 174 6.57 -24.03 5.39
CA LEU A 174 5.60 -25.03 4.97
C LEU A 174 4.18 -24.48 5.25
N PRO A 175 3.47 -23.96 4.25
CA PRO A 175 2.10 -23.49 4.41
C PRO A 175 1.15 -24.68 4.56
N SER A 176 0.13 -24.50 5.41
CA SER A 176 -0.86 -25.51 5.77
C SER A 176 -2.26 -25.05 5.37
N PRO A 177 -2.72 -25.30 4.13
CA PRO A 177 -4.03 -24.86 3.71
C PRO A 177 -5.12 -25.44 4.62
N SER A 178 -6.02 -24.58 5.12
CA SER A 178 -7.10 -24.94 6.06
C SER A 178 -6.63 -25.53 7.40
N GLY A 179 -5.37 -25.33 7.78
CA GLY A 179 -4.79 -25.77 9.06
C GLY A 179 -4.48 -27.26 9.15
N ALA A 180 -4.45 -27.97 8.01
CA ALA A 180 -4.11 -29.39 7.96
C ALA A 180 -2.65 -29.66 8.35
N PRO A 181 -2.35 -30.49 9.35
CA PRO A 181 -0.98 -30.70 9.77
C PRO A 181 -0.12 -31.26 8.63
N ILE A 182 1.10 -30.73 8.49
CA ILE A 182 2.05 -31.16 7.44
C ILE A 182 2.74 -32.48 7.78
N PHE A 183 2.89 -32.78 9.08
CA PHE A 183 3.64 -33.93 9.59
C PHE A 183 3.20 -35.31 9.04
N PRO A 184 1.90 -35.61 8.83
CA PRO A 184 1.47 -36.87 8.19
C PRO A 184 2.07 -37.12 6.79
N TYR A 185 2.55 -36.08 6.12
CA TYR A 185 3.20 -36.17 4.81
C TYR A 185 4.73 -36.31 4.89
N LEU A 186 5.30 -36.23 6.10
CA LEU A 186 6.74 -36.35 6.39
C LEU A 186 7.07 -37.64 7.17
N PHE A 187 6.26 -38.01 8.16
CA PHE A 187 6.50 -39.23 8.96
C PHE A 187 5.24 -39.70 9.71
N SER A 188 5.26 -40.97 10.10
CA SER A 188 4.26 -41.53 11.02
C SER A 188 4.64 -41.18 12.45
N VAL A 189 3.64 -40.82 13.27
CA VAL A 189 3.82 -40.62 14.72
C VAL A 189 3.43 -41.94 15.43
N PRO A 190 4.36 -42.62 16.13
CA PRO A 190 4.12 -43.93 16.72
C PRO A 190 2.92 -44.01 17.67
N GLU A 191 2.63 -42.93 18.40
CA GLU A 191 1.52 -42.82 19.34
C GLU A 191 0.14 -42.71 18.65
N TYR A 192 0.13 -42.43 17.34
CA TYR A 192 -1.07 -42.21 16.51
C TYR A 192 -1.00 -42.96 15.18
N PRO A 193 -0.89 -44.31 15.18
CA PRO A 193 -0.72 -45.11 13.96
C PRO A 193 -1.92 -45.07 13.00
N GLU A 194 -3.09 -44.65 13.48
CA GLU A 194 -4.30 -44.45 12.71
C GLU A 194 -4.27 -43.19 11.82
N VAL A 195 -3.36 -42.25 12.09
CA VAL A 195 -3.27 -40.98 11.36
C VAL A 195 -2.64 -41.20 9.99
N LYS A 196 -3.43 -41.06 8.94
CA LYS A 196 -2.98 -41.28 7.56
C LYS A 196 -3.57 -40.24 6.61
N PRO A 197 -2.74 -39.58 5.78
CA PRO A 197 -3.26 -38.79 4.69
C PRO A 197 -3.90 -39.72 3.64
N PHE A 198 -5.05 -39.31 3.10
CA PHE A 198 -5.79 -40.08 2.11
C PHE A 198 -4.96 -40.31 0.84
N HIS A 199 -4.82 -41.57 0.41
CA HIS A 199 -4.05 -41.99 -0.77
C HIS A 199 -2.58 -41.52 -0.82
N PHE A 200 -1.90 -41.38 0.32
CA PHE A 200 -0.49 -40.97 0.36
C PHE A 200 0.46 -42.17 0.59
N PRO A 201 1.40 -42.48 -0.33
CA PRO A 201 2.34 -43.60 -0.19
C PRO A 201 3.36 -43.42 0.95
N GLU A 202 3.71 -44.50 1.65
CA GLU A 202 4.72 -44.48 2.73
C GLU A 202 6.14 -44.18 2.20
N ASP A 203 6.51 -44.68 1.02
CA ASP A 203 7.83 -44.41 0.41
C ASP A 203 8.02 -42.91 0.11
N LEU A 204 6.92 -42.24 -0.27
CA LEU A 204 6.93 -40.80 -0.54
C LEU A 204 7.10 -39.99 0.75
N ARG A 205 6.49 -40.44 1.84
CA ARG A 205 6.65 -39.85 3.17
C ARG A 205 8.12 -39.89 3.63
N ALA A 206 8.76 -41.06 3.52
CA ALA A 206 10.17 -41.21 3.85
C ALA A 206 11.08 -40.33 2.96
N THR A 207 10.77 -40.25 1.66
CA THR A 207 11.48 -39.39 0.71
C THR A 207 11.39 -37.92 1.10
N ASN A 208 10.20 -37.43 1.48
CA ASN A 208 10.01 -36.04 1.90
C ASN A 208 10.82 -35.69 3.16
N LEU A 209 10.84 -36.57 4.17
CA LEU A 209 11.63 -36.34 5.37
C LEU A 209 13.13 -36.32 5.07
N GLU A 210 13.62 -37.27 4.27
CA GLU A 210 15.05 -37.30 3.91
C GLU A 210 15.45 -36.05 3.14
N THR A 211 14.60 -35.63 2.20
CA THR A 211 14.80 -34.39 1.44
C THR A 211 14.89 -33.16 2.34
N LEU A 212 14.03 -33.05 3.36
CA LEU A 212 14.07 -31.96 4.34
C LEU A 212 15.36 -31.98 5.17
N LYS A 213 15.86 -33.16 5.54
CA LYS A 213 17.14 -33.30 6.26
C LYS A 213 18.33 -32.90 5.38
N GLU A 214 18.36 -33.37 4.14
CA GLU A 214 19.40 -33.01 3.17
C GLU A 214 19.43 -31.49 2.93
N PHE A 215 18.25 -30.86 2.85
CA PHE A 215 18.09 -29.42 2.73
C PHE A 215 18.65 -28.67 3.94
N ALA A 216 18.25 -29.08 5.15
CA ALA A 216 18.71 -28.46 6.39
C ALA A 216 20.23 -28.59 6.55
N THR A 217 20.76 -29.78 6.25
CA THR A 217 22.20 -30.05 6.25
C THR A 217 22.92 -29.13 5.26
N LEU A 218 22.44 -29.03 4.01
CA LEU A 218 23.05 -28.17 3.00
C LEU A 218 23.03 -26.68 3.40
N THR A 219 21.96 -26.24 4.07
CA THR A 219 21.82 -24.86 4.57
C THR A 219 22.92 -24.55 5.58
N VAL A 220 23.09 -25.42 6.59
CA VAL A 220 24.11 -25.27 7.64
C VAL A 220 25.51 -25.41 7.07
N GLU A 221 25.74 -26.39 6.19
CA GLU A 221 27.02 -26.58 5.47
C GLU A 221 27.41 -25.35 4.66
N SER A 222 26.45 -24.57 4.16
CA SER A 222 26.70 -23.33 3.41
C SER A 222 27.03 -22.14 4.33
N GLY A 223 26.84 -22.27 5.64
CA GLY A 223 27.14 -21.22 6.64
C GLY A 223 25.91 -20.42 7.12
N LEU A 224 24.70 -20.86 6.81
CA LEU A 224 23.43 -20.23 7.18
C LEU A 224 22.76 -20.96 8.37
N ASP A 225 22.11 -20.20 9.24
CA ASP A 225 21.23 -20.75 10.28
C ASP A 225 19.91 -21.23 9.64
N PHE A 226 19.52 -22.49 9.88
CA PHE A 226 18.28 -23.04 9.32
C PHE A 226 17.11 -22.91 10.30
N GLN A 227 16.00 -22.36 9.84
CA GLN A 227 14.71 -22.29 10.54
C GLN A 227 13.61 -22.96 9.72
N LEU A 228 12.64 -23.56 10.42
CA LEU A 228 11.48 -24.20 9.80
C LEU A 228 10.21 -23.45 10.22
N GLY A 229 9.48 -22.91 9.24
CA GLY A 229 8.25 -22.17 9.49
C GLY A 229 7.00 -22.96 9.14
N PHE A 230 5.95 -22.77 9.93
CA PHE A 230 4.61 -23.30 9.71
C PHE A 230 3.63 -22.15 9.60
N TRP A 231 3.14 -21.91 8.39
CA TRP A 231 2.13 -20.86 8.12
C TRP A 231 0.75 -21.48 7.98
N ASP A 232 -0.27 -20.72 8.38
CA ASP A 232 -1.66 -21.19 8.58
C ASP A 232 -1.75 -22.34 9.60
N PHE A 233 -0.87 -22.31 10.61
CA PHE A 233 -0.79 -23.35 11.63
C PHE A 233 -2.00 -23.32 12.57
N TYR A 234 -2.38 -24.49 13.09
CA TYR A 234 -3.48 -24.63 14.03
C TYR A 234 -3.18 -23.93 15.37
N ALA A 235 -4.19 -23.26 15.94
CA ALA A 235 -4.05 -22.37 17.10
C ALA A 235 -4.70 -22.88 18.40
N GLY A 236 -5.21 -24.13 18.44
CA GLY A 236 -5.85 -24.72 19.62
C GLY A 236 -7.39 -24.65 19.67
N GLN A 237 -8.08 -24.34 18.57
CA GLN A 237 -9.56 -24.18 18.56
C GLN A 237 -10.33 -25.48 18.23
N LEU A 238 -11.48 -25.69 18.90
CA LEU A 238 -12.31 -26.91 18.92
C LEU A 238 -12.74 -27.54 17.57
N ARG A 239 -12.61 -26.88 16.40
CA ARG A 239 -13.05 -27.43 15.11
C ARG A 239 -12.01 -27.27 14.01
N PRO A 240 -11.28 -28.34 13.64
CA PRO A 240 -10.45 -28.33 12.45
C PRO A 240 -11.31 -28.30 11.17
N ALA A 241 -10.94 -27.45 10.20
CA ALA A 241 -11.62 -27.34 8.91
C ALA A 241 -11.10 -28.35 7.85
N PHE A 242 -10.14 -29.18 8.22
CA PHE A 242 -9.48 -30.15 7.35
C PHE A 242 -9.99 -31.58 7.56
N GLN A 243 -9.77 -32.45 6.56
CA GLN A 243 -10.10 -33.88 6.63
C GLN A 243 -8.83 -34.73 6.50
N VAL A 244 -8.21 -35.07 7.64
CA VAL A 244 -7.13 -36.07 7.72
C VAL A 244 -7.65 -37.26 8.52
N GLN A 245 -7.56 -38.47 7.95
CA GLN A 245 -8.05 -39.67 8.62
C GLN A 245 -7.27 -39.90 9.92
N GLY A 246 -7.99 -40.17 11.02
CA GLY A 246 -7.40 -40.41 12.34
C GLY A 246 -7.19 -39.15 13.18
N LEU A 247 -7.36 -37.94 12.63
CA LEU A 247 -7.27 -36.69 13.38
C LEU A 247 -8.64 -36.05 13.60
N ASN A 248 -8.84 -35.54 14.81
CA ASN A 248 -10.02 -34.79 15.23
C ASN A 248 -9.64 -33.74 16.29
N GLY A 249 -10.60 -32.93 16.74
CA GLY A 249 -10.33 -31.87 17.73
C GLY A 249 -9.83 -32.38 19.08
N ASP A 250 -10.09 -33.64 19.45
CA ASP A 250 -9.72 -34.19 20.76
C ASP A 250 -8.28 -34.72 20.81
N ASN A 251 -7.73 -35.16 19.67
CA ASN A 251 -6.38 -35.75 19.60
C ASN A 251 -5.33 -34.89 18.89
N LEU A 252 -5.74 -33.80 18.23
CA LEU A 252 -4.86 -32.97 17.39
C LEU A 252 -3.72 -32.33 18.19
N ASP A 253 -4.01 -31.73 19.35
CA ASP A 253 -3.01 -31.00 20.16
C ASP A 253 -1.86 -31.91 20.60
N SER A 254 -2.21 -33.12 21.05
CA SER A 254 -1.26 -34.14 21.46
C SER A 254 -0.52 -34.74 20.26
N TYR A 255 -1.21 -34.97 19.13
CA TYR A 255 -0.55 -35.40 17.89
C TYR A 255 0.52 -34.39 17.44
N LEU A 256 0.18 -33.09 17.41
CA LEU A 256 1.10 -32.02 17.02
C LEU A 256 2.32 -31.94 17.96
N TYR A 257 2.12 -32.17 19.25
CA TYR A 257 3.19 -32.20 20.24
C TYR A 257 4.21 -33.31 19.93
N HIS A 258 3.74 -34.55 19.74
CA HIS A 258 4.61 -35.67 19.38
C HIS A 258 5.27 -35.48 18.01
N ALA A 259 4.55 -34.91 17.04
CA ALA A 259 5.08 -34.63 15.72
C ALA A 259 6.20 -33.57 15.74
N LEU A 260 6.02 -32.49 16.51
CA LEU A 260 7.05 -31.46 16.70
C LEU A 260 8.32 -32.03 17.34
N LYS A 261 8.18 -32.88 18.36
CA LYS A 261 9.33 -33.58 18.96
C LYS A 261 10.04 -34.46 17.95
N GLN A 262 9.29 -35.22 17.16
CA GLN A 262 9.86 -36.14 16.18
C GLN A 262 10.62 -35.41 15.07
N ILE A 263 10.13 -34.26 14.57
CA ILE A 263 10.86 -33.50 13.56
C ILE A 263 12.14 -32.87 14.12
N LEU A 264 12.11 -32.31 15.33
CA LEU A 264 13.29 -31.72 15.98
C LEU A 264 14.36 -32.78 16.29
N PHE A 265 13.94 -34.00 16.63
CA PHE A 265 14.87 -35.13 16.80
C PHE A 265 15.43 -35.63 15.47
N ALA A 266 14.58 -35.70 14.43
CA ALA A 266 14.97 -36.21 13.12
C ALA A 266 15.88 -35.24 12.36
N CYS A 267 15.74 -33.93 12.59
CA CYS A 267 16.44 -32.85 11.90
C CYS A 267 17.05 -31.88 12.92
N PRO A 268 18.17 -32.25 13.58
CA PRO A 268 18.81 -31.44 14.62
C PRO A 268 19.40 -30.11 14.11
N GLU A 269 19.52 -29.94 12.80
CA GLU A 269 19.94 -28.70 12.14
C GLU A 269 18.92 -27.57 12.30
N ILE A 270 17.67 -27.86 12.71
CA ILE A 270 16.63 -26.86 12.96
C ILE A 270 16.97 -26.04 14.21
N SER A 271 17.40 -24.80 13.99
CA SER A 271 17.76 -23.84 15.05
C SER A 271 16.58 -22.98 15.54
N GLY A 272 15.49 -22.91 14.76
CA GLY A 272 14.29 -22.17 15.11
C GLY A 272 13.03 -22.66 14.41
N LEU A 273 11.89 -22.47 15.07
CA LEU A 273 10.54 -22.71 14.54
C LEU A 273 9.78 -21.39 14.43
N GLU A 274 9.21 -21.11 13.26
CA GLU A 274 8.34 -19.95 13.05
C GLU A 274 6.88 -20.39 12.93
N PHE A 275 5.96 -19.67 13.58
CA PHE A 275 4.53 -19.96 13.52
C PHE A 275 3.72 -18.75 13.09
N LYS A 276 2.90 -18.91 12.04
CA LYS A 276 1.82 -18.00 11.66
C LYS A 276 0.51 -18.76 11.70
N PHE A 277 -0.43 -18.32 12.52
CA PHE A 277 -1.65 -19.08 12.83
C PHE A 277 -2.81 -18.76 11.88
N GLN A 278 -3.60 -19.77 11.54
CA GLN A 278 -4.77 -19.62 10.65
C GLN A 278 -5.95 -18.86 11.29
N SER A 279 -6.07 -18.92 12.61
CA SER A 279 -7.15 -18.31 13.37
C SER A 279 -6.62 -17.76 14.68
N LEU A 280 -7.20 -16.64 15.09
CA LEU A 280 -6.86 -15.95 16.33
C LEU A 280 -8.04 -15.99 17.31
N PRO A 281 -7.79 -15.93 18.63
CA PRO A 281 -6.46 -15.90 19.27
C PRO A 281 -5.79 -17.28 19.37
N LEU A 282 -4.46 -17.29 19.56
CA LEU A 282 -3.69 -18.49 19.96
C LEU A 282 -4.10 -18.91 21.39
N MET A 283 -4.46 -20.18 21.58
CA MET A 283 -4.86 -20.69 22.89
C MET A 283 -3.65 -20.89 23.81
N PRO A 284 -3.65 -20.34 25.04
CA PRO A 284 -2.55 -20.50 26.01
C PRO A 284 -2.22 -21.95 26.33
N ASP A 285 -3.23 -22.80 26.58
CA ASP A 285 -3.04 -24.22 26.89
C ASP A 285 -2.36 -24.97 25.74
N PHE A 286 -2.71 -24.65 24.49
CA PHE A 286 -2.08 -25.24 23.32
C PHE A 286 -0.62 -24.77 23.19
N CYS A 287 -0.37 -23.46 23.37
CA CYS A 287 0.99 -22.93 23.33
C CYS A 287 1.90 -23.61 24.36
N LEU A 288 1.44 -23.73 25.61
CA LEU A 288 2.19 -24.36 26.69
C LEU A 288 2.39 -25.86 26.46
N ASN A 289 1.30 -26.61 26.30
CA ASN A 289 1.34 -28.07 26.33
C ASN A 289 1.86 -28.69 25.02
N THR A 290 1.79 -27.95 23.91
CA THR A 290 2.21 -28.45 22.59
C THR A 290 3.51 -27.80 22.12
N LEU A 291 3.56 -26.47 21.99
CA LEU A 291 4.70 -25.78 21.36
C LEU A 291 5.89 -25.66 22.33
N ILE A 292 5.66 -25.11 23.52
CA ILE A 292 6.70 -24.91 24.55
C ILE A 292 7.21 -26.26 25.03
N GLN A 293 6.32 -27.19 25.39
CA GLN A 293 6.72 -28.50 25.90
C GLN A 293 7.55 -29.30 24.87
N ALA A 294 7.25 -29.22 23.57
CA ALA A 294 8.05 -29.90 22.55
C ALA A 294 9.48 -29.37 22.48
N VAL A 295 9.69 -28.07 22.67
CA VAL A 295 11.03 -27.44 22.72
C VAL A 295 11.78 -27.83 23.99
N LEU A 296 11.09 -27.84 25.14
CA LEU A 296 11.71 -28.23 26.42
C LEU A 296 12.16 -29.69 26.39
N ASP A 297 11.29 -30.59 25.93
CA ASP A 297 11.59 -32.03 25.85
C ASP A 297 12.66 -32.40 24.82
N THR A 298 13.00 -31.49 23.90
CA THR A 298 14.07 -31.64 22.91
C THR A 298 15.35 -30.89 23.30
N GLY A 299 15.42 -30.41 24.54
CA GLY A 299 16.63 -29.84 25.15
C GLY A 299 16.77 -28.32 25.07
N ASN A 300 15.68 -27.60 24.77
CA ASN A 300 15.60 -26.13 24.73
C ASN A 300 16.70 -25.45 23.89
N LYS A 301 17.04 -26.06 22.76
CA LYS A 301 18.03 -25.53 21.80
C LYS A 301 17.41 -24.73 20.67
N THR A 302 16.15 -25.02 20.35
CA THR A 302 15.41 -24.43 19.23
C THR A 302 14.66 -23.18 19.69
N SER A 303 14.81 -22.09 18.94
CA SER A 303 14.06 -20.85 19.21
C SER A 303 12.63 -20.90 18.65
N LEU A 304 11.72 -20.12 19.23
CA LEU A 304 10.36 -19.93 18.72
C LEU A 304 10.21 -18.51 18.14
N ASN A 305 9.57 -18.37 16.98
CA ASN A 305 9.25 -17.08 16.38
C ASN A 305 7.74 -16.96 16.15
N PHE A 306 7.16 -15.86 16.61
CA PHE A 306 5.73 -15.56 16.52
C PHE A 306 5.48 -14.16 15.96
N TYR A 307 4.31 -13.97 15.34
CA TYR A 307 3.90 -12.67 14.80
C TYR A 307 3.24 -11.82 15.89
N THR A 308 3.68 -10.56 16.02
CA THR A 308 3.26 -9.67 17.11
C THR A 308 1.75 -9.45 17.19
N ASP A 309 1.08 -9.35 16.03
CA ASP A 309 -0.37 -9.15 15.92
C ASP A 309 -1.19 -10.41 16.24
N GLN A 310 -0.53 -11.56 16.41
CA GLN A 310 -1.15 -12.84 16.76
C GLN A 310 -0.98 -13.21 18.24
N MET A 311 -0.16 -12.46 18.99
CA MET A 311 0.21 -12.76 20.38
C MET A 311 -0.60 -11.97 21.40
N THR A 312 -0.92 -12.62 22.52
CA THR A 312 -1.50 -11.97 23.70
C THR A 312 -0.44 -11.83 24.80
N PRO A 313 -0.59 -10.90 25.75
CA PRO A 313 0.32 -10.78 26.89
C PRO A 313 0.52 -12.09 27.66
N GLU A 314 -0.55 -12.89 27.81
CA GLU A 314 -0.49 -14.20 28.47
C GLU A 314 0.45 -15.19 27.77
N ILE A 315 0.48 -15.20 26.43
CA ILE A 315 1.43 -16.03 25.67
C ILE A 315 2.87 -15.56 25.90
N VAL A 316 3.10 -14.25 25.94
CA VAL A 316 4.42 -13.67 26.21
C VAL A 316 4.92 -14.04 27.62
N ASP A 317 4.03 -14.02 28.61
CA ASP A 317 4.34 -14.46 29.97
C ASP A 317 4.70 -15.95 30.01
N LEU A 318 3.96 -16.81 29.31
CA LEU A 318 4.27 -18.25 29.23
C LEU A 318 5.66 -18.52 28.64
N LEU A 319 6.04 -17.82 27.58
CA LEU A 319 7.37 -17.96 26.96
C LEU A 319 8.48 -17.53 27.94
N THR A 320 8.24 -16.45 28.70
CA THR A 320 9.18 -15.90 29.67
C THR A 320 9.36 -16.81 30.87
N ILE A 321 8.26 -17.29 31.48
CA ILE A 321 8.26 -18.17 32.66
C ILE A 321 8.97 -19.50 32.38
N ASN A 322 8.84 -20.02 31.16
CA ASN A 322 9.45 -21.29 30.75
C ASN A 322 10.86 -21.12 30.15
N GLU A 323 11.45 -19.92 30.22
CA GLU A 323 12.80 -19.61 29.71
C GLU A 323 13.00 -20.04 28.24
N ILE A 324 11.96 -19.89 27.42
CA ILE A 324 12.02 -20.21 25.99
C ILE A 324 12.69 -19.06 25.25
N LYS A 325 13.63 -19.40 24.37
CA LYS A 325 14.21 -18.44 23.42
C LYS A 325 13.16 -18.06 22.37
N ALA A 326 12.31 -17.10 22.69
CA ALA A 326 11.25 -16.63 21.82
C ALA A 326 11.60 -15.30 21.14
N GLN A 327 11.04 -15.10 19.96
CA GLN A 327 11.15 -13.87 19.17
C GLN A 327 9.76 -13.45 18.71
N LEU A 328 9.52 -12.14 18.81
CA LEU A 328 8.32 -11.52 18.25
C LEU A 328 8.72 -10.76 17.00
N THR A 329 8.08 -11.10 15.88
CA THR A 329 8.31 -10.51 14.57
C THR A 329 7.13 -9.66 14.14
N LYS A 330 7.41 -8.44 13.69
CA LYS A 330 6.45 -7.55 13.05
C LYS A 330 6.53 -7.67 11.54
N GLU A 331 5.42 -7.97 10.89
CA GLU A 331 5.33 -7.99 9.42
C GLU A 331 5.17 -6.56 8.87
N SER A 332 5.87 -6.24 7.78
CA SER A 332 5.74 -4.95 7.11
C SER A 332 4.34 -4.81 6.50
N TRP A 333 3.59 -3.79 6.91
CA TRP A 333 2.36 -3.32 6.27
C TRP A 333 1.34 -4.43 5.91
N GLY A 334 1.12 -5.40 6.82
CA GLY A 334 0.21 -6.52 6.57
C GLY A 334 0.67 -7.46 5.45
N GLY A 335 1.99 -7.59 5.28
CA GLY A 335 2.60 -8.44 4.26
C GLY A 335 2.67 -7.80 2.87
N LYS A 336 2.76 -6.47 2.80
CA LYS A 336 2.94 -5.69 1.57
C LYS A 336 4.17 -4.78 1.69
N LEU A 337 4.70 -4.37 0.54
CA LEU A 337 5.72 -3.35 0.48
C LEU A 337 5.04 -1.97 0.48
N GLY A 338 5.08 -1.27 1.62
CA GLY A 338 4.59 0.11 1.78
C GLY A 338 5.73 1.12 1.80
N LEU A 339 5.48 2.37 2.22
CA LEU A 339 6.51 3.41 2.35
C LEU A 339 7.55 3.09 3.45
N PRO A 340 8.78 3.66 3.39
CA PRO A 340 9.91 3.27 4.25
C PRO A 340 9.85 3.89 5.65
N TYR A 341 8.79 3.64 6.41
CA TYR A 341 8.67 3.99 7.82
C TYR A 341 7.84 2.96 8.60
N LEU A 342 7.60 3.19 9.90
CA LEU A 342 6.84 2.29 10.78
C LEU A 342 5.42 2.85 11.04
N PRO A 343 4.35 2.04 10.95
CA PRO A 343 2.99 2.50 11.20
C PRO A 343 2.75 2.89 12.65
N GLU A 344 3.18 2.03 13.58
CA GLU A 344 2.95 2.12 15.02
C GLU A 344 4.09 1.39 15.75
N ASP A 345 4.40 1.79 16.98
CA ASP A 345 5.41 1.11 17.81
C ASP A 345 4.80 -0.10 18.51
N GLY A 346 5.56 -1.20 18.59
CA GLY A 346 5.20 -2.38 19.38
C GLY A 346 6.47 -3.10 19.83
N GLU A 347 6.41 -3.82 20.96
CA GLU A 347 7.55 -4.55 21.50
C GLU A 347 7.93 -5.72 20.57
N SER A 348 8.94 -5.50 19.73
CA SER A 348 9.41 -6.49 18.78
C SER A 348 10.88 -6.27 18.44
N SER A 349 11.65 -7.36 18.44
CA SER A 349 13.06 -7.35 17.99
C SER A 349 13.22 -7.78 16.53
N GLY A 350 12.17 -8.40 15.96
CA GLY A 350 12.14 -8.95 14.61
C GLY A 350 11.31 -8.09 13.66
N PHE A 351 11.86 -7.76 12.49
CA PHE A 351 11.09 -7.08 11.45
C PHE A 351 11.18 -7.87 10.15
N GLN A 352 10.03 -8.07 9.51
CA GLN A 352 9.95 -8.83 8.29
C GLN A 352 9.51 -7.92 7.16
N LEU A 353 10.38 -7.75 6.17
CA LEU A 353 10.12 -6.95 4.98
C LEU A 353 9.59 -7.86 3.87
N THR A 354 8.34 -7.64 3.50
CA THR A 354 7.72 -8.32 2.36
C THR A 354 7.80 -7.44 1.14
N THR A 355 8.57 -7.85 0.14
CA THR A 355 8.77 -7.09 -1.10
C THR A 355 7.86 -7.58 -2.22
N SER A 356 6.67 -8.09 -1.89
CA SER A 356 5.82 -8.81 -2.85
C SER A 356 5.50 -7.96 -4.09
N THR A 357 6.28 -8.13 -5.14
CA THR A 357 6.17 -7.40 -6.40
C THR A 357 6.10 -8.40 -7.53
N VAL A 358 5.25 -8.09 -8.52
CA VAL A 358 5.16 -8.80 -9.80
C VAL A 358 6.49 -8.77 -10.57
N PHE A 359 7.37 -7.84 -10.21
CA PHE A 359 8.64 -7.54 -10.89
C PHE A 359 9.79 -7.42 -9.87
N PRO A 360 11.04 -7.71 -10.25
CA PRO A 360 12.21 -7.45 -9.42
C PRO A 360 12.26 -6.01 -8.89
N TRP A 361 12.48 -5.86 -7.58
CA TRP A 361 12.51 -4.59 -6.87
C TRP A 361 13.93 -4.26 -6.39
N GLY A 362 14.29 -2.98 -6.39
CA GLY A 362 15.54 -2.51 -5.81
C GLY A 362 15.60 -0.98 -5.71
N ASP A 363 15.41 -0.46 -4.50
CA ASP A 363 15.58 0.97 -4.18
C ASP A 363 16.46 1.12 -2.93
N PRO A 364 17.73 1.57 -3.06
CA PRO A 364 18.58 1.80 -1.90
C PRO A 364 18.08 2.94 -1.01
N ASP A 365 17.44 3.98 -1.56
CA ASP A 365 16.90 5.10 -0.77
C ASP A 365 15.86 4.61 0.24
N TYR A 366 15.07 3.63 -0.16
CA TYR A 366 14.09 2.98 0.70
C TYR A 366 14.74 2.39 1.95
N LEU A 367 15.82 1.61 1.76
CA LEU A 367 16.54 0.96 2.86
C LEU A 367 17.36 1.97 3.68
N TYR A 368 17.95 2.98 3.06
CA TYR A 368 18.64 4.06 3.77
C TYR A 368 17.70 4.83 4.72
N ARG A 369 16.40 4.89 4.42
CA ARG A 369 15.39 5.48 5.31
C ARG A 369 14.91 4.49 6.37
N LEU A 370 14.61 3.25 5.96
CA LEU A 370 14.00 2.26 6.83
C LEU A 370 14.97 1.70 7.88
N LEU A 371 16.20 1.35 7.49
CA LEU A 371 17.13 0.64 8.39
C LEU A 371 17.54 1.46 9.63
N PRO A 372 17.88 2.76 9.53
CA PRO A 372 18.16 3.56 10.72
C PRO A 372 16.97 3.65 11.67
N LEU A 373 15.75 3.77 11.13
CA LEU A 373 14.52 3.78 11.91
C LEU A 373 14.36 2.46 12.67
N LEU A 374 14.42 1.33 11.94
CA LEU A 374 14.34 -0.01 12.54
C LEU A 374 15.35 -0.18 13.68
N LYS A 375 16.61 0.18 13.44
CA LYS A 375 17.67 0.05 14.44
C LYS A 375 17.40 0.92 15.68
N SER A 376 16.91 2.15 15.48
CA SER A 376 16.59 3.09 16.58
C SER A 376 15.35 2.69 17.39
N THR A 377 14.47 1.88 16.83
CA THR A 377 13.28 1.32 17.50
C THR A 377 13.59 -0.01 18.22
N GLY A 378 14.80 -0.56 18.05
CA GLY A 378 15.24 -1.79 18.73
C GLY A 378 15.14 -3.06 17.90
N TYR A 379 14.78 -2.96 16.62
CA TYR A 379 14.85 -4.11 15.71
C TYR A 379 16.31 -4.47 15.42
N ASP A 380 16.64 -5.74 15.59
CA ASP A 380 18.00 -6.27 15.41
C ASP A 380 18.02 -7.58 14.61
N ARG A 381 16.84 -8.08 14.23
CA ARG A 381 16.65 -9.28 13.43
C ARG A 381 15.73 -8.95 12.25
N LEU A 382 16.21 -9.15 11.04
CA LEU A 382 15.50 -8.77 9.84
C LEU A 382 15.33 -9.97 8.91
N SER A 383 14.11 -10.16 8.41
CA SER A 383 13.77 -11.24 7.46
C SER A 383 13.20 -10.68 6.17
N LEU A 384 13.76 -11.10 5.04
CA LEU A 384 13.26 -10.75 3.71
C LEU A 384 12.30 -11.84 3.21
N ILE A 385 11.07 -11.47 2.83
CA ILE A 385 10.17 -12.37 2.09
C ILE A 385 10.17 -11.98 0.61
N LEU A 386 10.39 -12.97 -0.24
CA LEU A 386 10.19 -12.87 -1.69
C LEU A 386 8.94 -13.64 -2.11
N PRO A 387 8.12 -13.11 -3.04
CA PRO A 387 6.96 -13.83 -3.56
C PRO A 387 7.38 -14.97 -4.50
N ASP A 388 6.71 -16.13 -4.39
CA ASP A 388 6.71 -17.29 -5.33
C ASP A 388 7.96 -17.45 -6.19
N LEU A 389 9.07 -17.82 -5.55
CA LEU A 389 10.18 -18.49 -6.21
C LEU A 389 9.80 -19.95 -6.57
N ASP A 390 8.59 -20.14 -7.10
CA ASP A 390 7.96 -21.43 -7.38
C ASP A 390 8.62 -22.15 -8.56
N THR A 391 9.49 -21.45 -9.29
CA THR A 391 10.23 -21.98 -10.42
C THR A 391 11.73 -21.93 -10.17
N GLN A 392 12.40 -23.01 -10.54
CA GLN A 392 13.84 -23.15 -10.43
C GLN A 392 14.53 -22.05 -11.28
N GLY A 393 15.26 -21.16 -10.62
CA GLY A 393 16.05 -20.09 -11.25
C GLY A 393 15.52 -18.68 -11.00
N GLU A 394 14.31 -18.54 -10.46
CA GLU A 394 13.67 -17.21 -10.29
C GLU A 394 14.46 -16.29 -9.35
N TYR A 395 15.21 -16.84 -8.37
CA TYR A 395 16.00 -16.02 -7.44
C TYR A 395 17.06 -15.20 -8.18
N GLU A 396 17.53 -15.65 -9.35
CA GLU A 396 18.54 -14.98 -10.15
C GLU A 396 18.03 -13.67 -10.75
N ARG A 397 16.71 -13.53 -10.97
CA ARG A 397 16.07 -12.28 -11.40
C ARG A 397 15.98 -11.27 -10.27
N HIS A 398 15.90 -11.73 -9.03
CA HIS A 398 15.79 -10.90 -7.82
C HIS A 398 17.15 -10.58 -7.17
N TRP A 399 18.26 -10.87 -7.84
CA TRP A 399 19.62 -10.74 -7.30
C TRP A 399 19.88 -9.36 -6.67
N TYR A 400 19.42 -8.28 -7.30
CA TYR A 400 19.72 -6.93 -6.83
C TYR A 400 19.04 -6.62 -5.50
N GLN A 401 17.86 -7.22 -5.28
CA GLN A 401 17.15 -7.09 -4.02
C GLN A 401 17.90 -7.75 -2.87
N PHE A 402 18.39 -8.98 -3.07
CA PHE A 402 19.25 -9.66 -2.09
C PHE A 402 20.52 -8.86 -1.84
N HIS A 403 21.11 -8.31 -2.89
CA HIS A 403 22.32 -7.51 -2.81
C HIS A 403 22.11 -6.27 -1.94
N LEU A 404 21.09 -5.47 -2.23
CA LEU A 404 20.76 -4.28 -1.46
C LEU A 404 20.45 -4.62 0.00
N TYR A 405 19.55 -5.57 0.23
CA TYR A 405 19.12 -5.90 1.59
C TYR A 405 20.27 -6.49 2.41
N GLY A 406 20.97 -7.50 1.90
CA GLY A 406 22.04 -8.15 2.63
C GLY A 406 23.23 -7.22 2.93
N ARG A 407 23.67 -6.42 1.95
CA ARG A 407 24.80 -5.49 2.13
C ARG A 407 24.45 -4.35 3.07
N LEU A 408 23.27 -3.73 2.94
CA LEU A 408 22.88 -2.59 3.78
C LEU A 408 22.48 -3.01 5.20
N THR A 409 21.93 -4.21 5.40
CA THR A 409 21.66 -4.75 6.74
C THR A 409 22.93 -5.25 7.44
N TYR A 410 23.96 -5.65 6.69
CA TYR A 410 25.28 -5.90 7.28
C TYR A 410 26.02 -4.59 7.58
N HIS A 411 26.15 -3.68 6.62
CA HIS A 411 26.82 -2.40 6.81
C HIS A 411 26.03 -1.26 6.14
N PRO A 412 25.23 -0.48 6.91
CA PRO A 412 24.43 0.62 6.38
C PRO A 412 25.26 1.71 5.69
N GLY A 413 26.55 1.80 5.99
CA GLY A 413 27.50 2.70 5.33
C GLY A 413 28.06 2.19 4.00
N THR A 414 27.54 1.08 3.47
CA THR A 414 28.02 0.51 2.19
C THR A 414 27.93 1.55 1.08
N THR A 415 29.06 1.75 0.38
CA THR A 415 29.19 2.77 -0.66
C THR A 415 28.39 2.42 -1.91
N PRO A 416 27.86 3.41 -2.66
CA PRO A 416 27.14 3.18 -3.91
C PRO A 416 27.92 2.34 -4.93
N ASP A 417 29.25 2.49 -5.00
CA ASP A 417 30.12 1.69 -5.86
C ASP A 417 29.96 0.19 -5.67
N VAL A 418 29.73 -0.26 -4.43
CA VAL A 418 29.53 -1.69 -4.12
C VAL A 418 28.16 -2.12 -4.59
N LEU A 419 27.12 -1.30 -4.35
CA LEU A 419 25.73 -1.63 -4.69
C LEU A 419 25.50 -1.72 -6.19
N ILE A 420 26.19 -0.92 -7.01
CA ILE A 420 26.02 -0.92 -8.48
C ILE A 420 27.09 -1.74 -9.21
N ARG A 421 28.10 -2.27 -8.51
CA ARG A 421 29.22 -3.02 -9.10
C ARG A 421 28.76 -4.13 -10.03
N ASP A 422 27.73 -4.86 -9.62
CA ASP A 422 27.22 -5.99 -10.38
C ASP A 422 26.44 -5.58 -11.62
N PHE A 423 25.84 -4.38 -11.65
CA PHE A 423 25.30 -3.81 -12.88
C PHE A 423 26.41 -3.52 -13.90
N HIS A 424 27.56 -2.99 -13.47
CA HIS A 424 28.71 -2.81 -14.36
C HIS A 424 29.25 -4.12 -14.89
N ARG A 425 29.33 -5.14 -14.04
CA ARG A 425 29.79 -6.47 -14.42
C ARG A 425 28.89 -7.11 -15.47
N ARG A 426 27.56 -6.96 -15.34
CA ARG A 426 26.56 -7.57 -16.23
C ARG A 426 26.34 -6.78 -17.52
N PHE A 427 26.27 -5.45 -17.43
CA PHE A 427 25.79 -4.57 -18.52
C PHE A 427 26.82 -3.53 -18.97
N GLY A 428 28.04 -3.54 -18.40
CA GLY A 428 29.06 -2.56 -18.73
C GLY A 428 28.72 -1.15 -18.25
N LYS A 429 29.10 -0.13 -19.02
CA LYS A 429 28.92 1.28 -18.63
C LYS A 429 27.46 1.67 -18.44
N SER A 430 26.59 1.17 -19.31
CA SER A 430 25.13 1.40 -19.27
C SER A 430 24.43 0.79 -18.05
N GLY A 431 25.16 0.01 -17.23
CA GLY A 431 24.65 -0.55 -15.99
C GLY A 431 24.26 0.52 -14.95
N ASN A 432 24.88 1.71 -14.98
CA ASN A 432 24.48 2.81 -14.10
C ASN A 432 23.06 3.29 -14.39
N GLU A 433 22.79 3.54 -15.67
CA GLU A 433 21.51 4.02 -16.14
C GLU A 433 20.41 2.99 -15.90
N LEU A 434 20.73 1.70 -16.03
CA LEU A 434 19.82 0.61 -15.65
C LEU A 434 19.59 0.55 -14.13
N ALA A 435 20.62 0.75 -13.31
CA ALA A 435 20.48 0.81 -11.85
C ALA A 435 19.59 2.00 -11.43
N ASP A 436 19.78 3.18 -12.03
CA ASP A 436 18.96 4.35 -11.78
C ASP A 436 17.49 4.13 -12.20
N LEU A 437 17.25 3.42 -13.30
CA LEU A 437 15.91 2.99 -13.71
C LEU A 437 15.30 2.01 -12.69
N TYR A 438 16.10 1.06 -12.18
CA TYR A 438 15.69 0.15 -11.11
C TYR A 438 15.25 0.91 -9.85
N HIS A 439 16.03 1.90 -9.41
CA HIS A 439 15.69 2.71 -8.23
C HIS A 439 14.40 3.47 -8.44
N LEU A 440 14.23 4.12 -9.61
CA LEU A 440 13.05 4.90 -9.93
C LEU A 440 11.78 4.04 -10.03
N ARG A 441 11.82 2.94 -10.80
CA ARG A 441 10.64 2.07 -11.00
C ARG A 441 10.17 1.42 -9.69
N SER A 442 11.12 1.16 -8.78
CA SER A 442 10.87 0.53 -7.48
C SER A 442 10.10 1.42 -6.49
N LYS A 443 9.89 2.72 -6.79
CA LYS A 443 9.10 3.65 -5.95
C LYS A 443 7.60 3.55 -6.20
N VAL A 444 7.17 3.00 -7.34
CA VAL A 444 5.76 2.98 -7.77
C VAL A 444 4.88 2.09 -6.89
N ILE A 445 5.27 0.82 -6.70
CA ILE A 445 4.46 -0.15 -5.93
C ILE A 445 4.34 0.23 -4.44
N PRO A 446 5.42 0.67 -3.74
CA PRO A 446 5.29 1.18 -2.37
C PRO A 446 4.25 2.28 -2.21
N LEU A 447 4.22 3.26 -3.12
CA LEU A 447 3.22 4.34 -3.08
C LEU A 447 1.81 3.83 -3.41
N TYR A 448 1.67 2.92 -4.38
CA TYR A 448 0.38 2.33 -4.73
C TYR A 448 -0.24 1.56 -3.55
N ASN A 449 0.53 0.65 -2.94
CA ASN A 449 0.09 -0.10 -1.76
C ASN A 449 -0.27 0.82 -0.60
N TRP A 450 0.34 2.02 -0.55
CA TRP A 450 0.03 3.01 0.46
C TRP A 450 -1.33 3.66 0.27
N VAL A 451 -1.65 4.09 -0.96
CA VAL A 451 -2.87 4.84 -1.23
C VAL A 451 -4.11 3.96 -1.40
N GLN A 452 -3.93 2.63 -1.52
CA GLN A 452 -5.02 1.67 -1.66
C GLN A 452 -4.93 0.60 -0.55
N ALA A 453 -5.32 0.96 0.68
CA ALA A 453 -5.25 0.05 1.81
C ALA A 453 -6.08 -1.22 1.58
N GLY A 454 -5.51 -2.37 1.92
CA GLY A 454 -6.23 -3.65 1.88
C GLY A 454 -6.56 -4.17 0.47
N GLN A 455 -6.22 -3.48 -0.62
CA GLN A 455 -6.50 -3.93 -1.99
C GLN A 455 -5.34 -4.72 -2.61
N GLY A 456 -5.66 -5.83 -3.26
CA GLY A 456 -4.72 -6.63 -4.05
C GLY A 456 -4.06 -7.81 -3.30
N THR A 457 -3.90 -8.92 -4.02
CA THR A 457 -3.06 -10.06 -3.64
C THR A 457 -1.58 -9.72 -3.89
N ARG A 458 -0.67 -10.42 -3.20
CA ARG A 458 0.79 -10.22 -3.23
C ARG A 458 1.45 -10.28 -4.63
N GLN A 459 0.70 -10.66 -5.68
CA GLN A 459 1.26 -11.23 -6.92
C GLN A 459 0.75 -10.60 -8.22
N LYS A 460 -0.13 -9.59 -8.20
CA LYS A 460 -0.68 -9.00 -9.43
C LYS A 460 -0.83 -7.48 -9.36
N LEU A 461 -0.58 -6.81 -10.49
CA LEU A 461 -1.00 -5.43 -10.70
C LEU A 461 -2.54 -5.38 -10.65
N ASN A 462 -3.08 -4.39 -9.95
CA ASN A 462 -4.51 -4.30 -9.67
C ASN A 462 -5.02 -2.89 -10.00
N THR A 463 -6.28 -2.77 -10.44
CA THR A 463 -6.87 -1.49 -10.83
C THR A 463 -7.34 -0.67 -9.62
N GLY A 464 -7.43 -1.29 -8.45
CA GLY A 464 -7.99 -0.78 -7.20
C GLY A 464 -9.51 -0.90 -7.13
N GLY A 465 -10.11 -1.86 -7.84
CA GLY A 465 -11.56 -2.03 -7.95
C GLY A 465 -12.29 -0.94 -8.75
N LEU A 466 -13.62 -0.88 -8.67
CA LEU A 466 -14.42 0.13 -9.36
C LEU A 466 -14.15 1.54 -8.82
N LEU A 467 -14.36 2.58 -9.63
CA LEU A 467 -14.05 3.97 -9.28
C LEU A 467 -14.72 4.46 -7.98
N PRO A 468 -16.01 4.19 -7.71
CA PRO A 468 -16.65 4.55 -6.44
C PRO A 468 -16.09 3.80 -5.22
N PHE A 469 -15.55 2.61 -5.45
CA PHE A 469 -14.86 1.84 -4.42
C PHE A 469 -13.44 2.37 -4.19
N TYR A 470 -12.71 2.65 -5.27
CA TYR A 470 -11.38 3.26 -5.26
C TYR A 470 -11.36 4.59 -4.51
N LEU A 471 -12.35 5.47 -4.74
CA LEU A 471 -12.42 6.79 -4.10
C LEU A 471 -12.72 6.72 -2.59
N ARG A 472 -13.37 5.64 -2.14
CA ARG A 472 -13.73 5.40 -0.73
C ARG A 472 -12.68 4.56 0.01
N THR A 473 -11.72 3.99 -0.72
CA THR A 473 -10.66 3.19 -0.10
C THR A 473 -9.70 4.12 0.64
N PRO A 474 -9.51 3.94 1.96
CA PRO A 474 -8.58 4.78 2.71
C PRO A 474 -7.12 4.43 2.36
N SER A 475 -6.21 5.35 2.66
CA SER A 475 -4.78 5.05 2.66
C SER A 475 -4.39 4.17 3.85
N CYS A 476 -3.25 3.49 3.77
CA CYS A 476 -2.68 2.70 4.87
C CYS A 476 -2.34 3.56 6.11
N ASP A 477 -2.15 4.87 5.95
CA ASP A 477 -1.96 5.80 7.06
C ASP A 477 -2.75 7.11 6.83
N PRO A 478 -4.01 7.15 7.29
CA PRO A 478 -4.87 8.33 7.14
C PRO A 478 -4.39 9.53 7.97
N THR A 479 -3.34 9.38 8.79
CA THR A 479 -2.72 10.48 9.53
C THR A 479 -2.03 11.47 8.58
N TYR A 480 -1.32 10.94 7.58
CA TYR A 480 -0.46 11.72 6.69
C TYR A 480 -1.02 11.86 5.27
N PHE A 481 -1.92 10.96 4.85
CA PHE A 481 -2.51 10.94 3.52
C PHE A 481 -4.02 11.14 3.63
N ALA A 482 -4.55 12.03 2.79
CA ALA A 482 -5.99 12.24 2.68
C ALA A 482 -6.58 11.33 1.61
N ASP A 483 -7.81 10.87 1.84
CA ASP A 483 -8.63 10.27 0.78
C ASP A 483 -9.34 11.33 -0.08
N CYS A 484 -9.99 10.90 -1.16
CA CYS A 484 -10.70 11.78 -2.09
C CYS A 484 -11.82 12.59 -1.40
N ARG A 485 -12.55 11.98 -0.45
CA ARG A 485 -13.69 12.63 0.21
C ARG A 485 -13.22 13.67 1.20
N GLU A 486 -12.19 13.35 1.99
CA GLU A 486 -11.55 14.30 2.91
C GLU A 486 -11.03 15.53 2.14
N TYR A 487 -10.33 15.31 1.02
CA TYR A 487 -9.82 16.40 0.20
C TYR A 487 -10.93 17.27 -0.40
N VAL A 488 -11.98 16.67 -0.96
CA VAL A 488 -13.11 17.41 -1.52
C VAL A 488 -13.83 18.21 -0.44
N GLN A 489 -14.12 17.62 0.71
CA GLN A 489 -14.77 18.30 1.82
C GLN A 489 -13.92 19.47 2.33
N ALA A 490 -12.61 19.29 2.51
CA ALA A 490 -11.72 20.37 2.92
C ALA A 490 -11.68 21.50 1.89
N THR A 491 -11.67 21.16 0.60
CA THR A 491 -11.67 22.13 -0.50
C THR A 491 -12.96 22.94 -0.53
N LEU A 492 -14.13 22.27 -0.48
CA LEU A 492 -15.44 22.94 -0.53
C LEU A 492 -15.70 23.79 0.72
N ASN A 493 -15.29 23.32 1.90
CA ASN A 493 -15.42 24.05 3.15
C ASN A 493 -14.32 25.10 3.38
N ARG A 494 -13.31 25.16 2.49
CA ARG A 494 -12.12 26.01 2.59
C ARG A 494 -11.37 25.84 3.90
N THR A 495 -11.25 24.61 4.38
CA THR A 495 -10.48 24.27 5.57
C THR A 495 -9.08 23.78 5.19
N GLU A 496 -8.09 24.07 6.02
CA GLU A 496 -6.73 23.57 5.81
C GLU A 496 -6.67 22.05 5.96
N LEU A 497 -5.95 21.40 5.06
CA LEU A 497 -5.74 19.95 5.06
C LEU A 497 -4.24 19.65 5.13
N PRO A 498 -3.66 19.49 6.34
CA PRO A 498 -2.22 19.26 6.53
C PRO A 498 -1.82 17.80 6.23
N LYS A 499 -2.20 17.29 5.06
CA LYS A 499 -1.97 15.92 4.59
C LYS A 499 -1.58 15.93 3.12
N VAL A 500 -0.89 14.88 2.67
CA VAL A 500 -0.66 14.65 1.24
C VAL A 500 -2.01 14.40 0.59
N THR A 501 -2.34 15.20 -0.42
CA THR A 501 -3.64 15.17 -1.07
C THR A 501 -3.68 14.18 -2.25
N PRO A 502 -4.86 13.65 -2.63
CA PRO A 502 -4.99 12.80 -3.80
C PRO A 502 -4.42 13.40 -5.10
N PRO A 503 -4.61 14.71 -5.41
CA PRO A 503 -3.92 15.33 -6.53
C PRO A 503 -2.39 15.28 -6.45
N ALA A 504 -1.79 15.49 -5.26
CA ALA A 504 -0.34 15.42 -5.09
C ALA A 504 0.20 14.01 -5.35
N VAL A 505 -0.50 12.96 -4.90
CA VAL A 505 -0.15 11.57 -5.22
C VAL A 505 -0.32 11.32 -6.73
N ALA A 506 -1.39 11.82 -7.34
CA ALA A 506 -1.62 11.66 -8.77
C ALA A 506 -0.51 12.33 -9.60
N ASP A 507 -0.03 13.50 -9.17
CA ASP A 507 1.10 14.20 -9.79
C ASP A 507 2.40 13.40 -9.63
N GLN A 508 2.65 12.82 -8.44
CA GLN A 508 3.83 11.98 -8.22
C GLN A 508 3.84 10.73 -9.11
N PHE A 509 2.71 10.04 -9.24
CA PHE A 509 2.57 8.92 -10.17
C PHE A 509 2.74 9.36 -11.63
N HIS A 510 2.25 10.55 -11.98
CA HIS A 510 2.41 11.08 -13.34
C HIS A 510 3.88 11.32 -13.67
N GLN A 511 4.60 11.96 -12.75
CA GLN A 511 6.01 12.27 -12.87
C GLN A 511 6.83 10.99 -13.02
N TRP A 512 6.72 10.06 -12.07
CA TRP A 512 7.48 8.80 -12.13
C TRP A 512 7.12 7.99 -13.36
N GLY A 513 5.83 7.85 -13.69
CA GLY A 513 5.40 7.09 -14.86
C GLY A 513 5.95 7.67 -16.17
N THR A 514 5.98 9.00 -16.30
CA THR A 514 6.54 9.67 -17.49
C THR A 514 8.06 9.51 -17.55
N GLU A 515 8.75 9.73 -16.43
CA GLU A 515 10.20 9.63 -16.37
C GLU A 515 10.70 8.20 -16.62
N ILE A 516 10.01 7.19 -16.07
CA ILE A 516 10.30 5.77 -16.33
C ILE A 516 10.21 5.47 -17.83
N LEU A 517 9.12 5.87 -18.48
CA LEU A 517 8.93 5.61 -19.92
C LEU A 517 9.97 6.35 -20.78
N GLN A 518 10.34 7.56 -20.42
CA GLN A 518 11.40 8.31 -21.10
C GLN A 518 12.76 7.60 -20.99
N ARG A 519 13.12 7.12 -19.79
CA ARG A 519 14.38 6.37 -19.57
C ARG A 519 14.37 5.03 -20.27
N VAL A 520 13.25 4.30 -20.28
CA VAL A 520 13.10 3.06 -21.03
C VAL A 520 13.35 3.31 -22.53
N GLN A 521 12.74 4.35 -23.11
CA GLN A 521 12.96 4.69 -24.51
C GLN A 521 14.43 4.99 -24.82
N GLN A 522 15.11 5.75 -23.94
CA GLN A 522 16.54 6.05 -24.10
C GLN A 522 17.40 4.78 -24.06
N LEU A 523 17.14 3.86 -23.11
CA LEU A 523 17.90 2.63 -22.95
C LEU A 523 17.61 1.59 -24.03
N GLN A 524 16.43 1.62 -24.66
CA GLN A 524 16.11 0.79 -25.83
C GLN A 524 16.93 1.17 -27.07
N GLU A 525 17.38 2.43 -27.18
CA GLU A 525 18.22 2.89 -28.29
C GLU A 525 19.70 2.50 -28.11
N GLU A 526 20.10 2.08 -26.91
CA GLU A 526 21.46 1.62 -26.61
C GLU A 526 21.67 0.16 -27.05
N THR A 527 22.79 -0.11 -27.72
CA THR A 527 23.18 -1.49 -28.04
C THR A 527 23.90 -2.09 -26.84
N SER A 528 23.26 -3.00 -26.11
CA SER A 528 23.95 -3.80 -25.10
C SER A 528 25.08 -4.60 -25.76
N ARG A 529 26.28 -4.59 -25.17
CA ARG A 529 27.44 -5.40 -25.60
C ARG A 529 27.72 -6.50 -24.58
N SER A 530 26.68 -7.20 -24.14
CA SER A 530 26.77 -8.21 -23.10
C SER A 530 26.67 -9.63 -23.68
N ASP A 531 26.98 -10.64 -22.87
CA ASP A 531 26.64 -12.02 -23.20
C ASP A 531 25.12 -12.17 -23.41
N GLN A 532 24.70 -13.13 -24.25
CA GLN A 532 23.30 -13.36 -24.62
C GLN A 532 22.34 -13.48 -23.42
N PHE A 533 22.83 -14.02 -22.29
CA PHE A 533 22.04 -14.11 -21.05
C PHE A 533 21.68 -12.74 -20.47
N PHE A 534 22.63 -11.81 -20.43
CA PHE A 534 22.42 -10.45 -19.90
C PHE A 534 21.63 -9.57 -20.88
N GLU A 535 21.65 -9.87 -22.18
CA GLU A 535 20.77 -9.21 -23.15
C GLU A 535 19.30 -9.50 -22.83
N LEU A 536 18.95 -10.74 -22.48
CA LEU A 536 17.60 -11.10 -22.05
C LEU A 536 17.21 -10.42 -20.72
N GLU A 537 18.11 -10.38 -19.74
CA GLU A 537 17.89 -9.68 -18.46
C GLU A 537 17.63 -8.18 -18.69
N TRP A 538 18.38 -7.57 -19.61
CA TRP A 538 18.21 -6.18 -20.02
C TRP A 538 16.83 -5.93 -20.64
N GLU A 539 16.45 -6.70 -21.67
CA GLU A 539 15.16 -6.56 -22.35
C GLU A 539 13.97 -6.77 -21.41
N GLN A 540 14.04 -7.77 -20.53
CA GLN A 540 13.01 -8.01 -19.53
C GLN A 540 12.91 -6.85 -18.54
N THR A 541 14.04 -6.35 -18.04
CA THR A 541 14.06 -5.19 -17.12
C THR A 541 13.38 -3.97 -17.75
N LEU A 542 13.65 -3.69 -19.02
CA LEU A 542 13.02 -2.57 -19.74
C LEU A 542 11.52 -2.78 -19.93
N THR A 543 11.10 -3.98 -20.30
CA THR A 543 9.67 -4.34 -20.48
C THR A 543 8.89 -4.20 -19.16
N GLU A 544 9.44 -4.70 -18.06
CA GLU A 544 8.85 -4.57 -16.73
C GLU A 544 8.79 -3.10 -16.26
N ALA A 545 9.83 -2.33 -16.56
CA ALA A 545 9.84 -0.89 -16.26
C ALA A 545 8.76 -0.16 -17.07
N GLU A 546 8.59 -0.50 -18.35
CA GLU A 546 7.51 0.05 -19.20
C GLU A 546 6.13 -0.26 -18.61
N ASN A 547 5.90 -1.50 -18.19
CA ASN A 547 4.69 -1.92 -17.49
C ASN A 547 4.46 -1.08 -16.21
N LEU A 548 5.47 -0.89 -15.36
CA LEU A 548 5.36 -0.05 -14.16
C LEU A 548 5.11 1.43 -14.48
N GLY A 549 5.71 1.95 -15.55
CA GLY A 549 5.48 3.32 -16.03
C GLY A 549 4.03 3.54 -16.45
N HIS A 550 3.46 2.61 -17.22
CA HIS A 550 2.04 2.63 -17.58
C HIS A 550 1.11 2.41 -16.40
N PHE A 551 1.48 1.55 -15.45
CA PHE A 551 0.73 1.35 -14.21
C PHE A 551 0.67 2.61 -13.34
N ALA A 552 1.78 3.34 -13.21
CA ALA A 552 1.81 4.62 -12.52
C ALA A 552 0.90 5.65 -13.22
N LEU A 553 1.00 5.78 -14.55
CA LEU A 553 0.14 6.69 -15.32
C LEU A 553 -1.35 6.31 -15.26
N PHE A 554 -1.67 5.02 -15.19
CA PHE A 554 -3.02 4.53 -14.95
C PHE A 554 -3.57 5.05 -13.61
N HIS A 555 -2.85 4.80 -12.50
CA HIS A 555 -3.31 5.22 -11.16
C HIS A 555 -3.33 6.74 -11.01
N SER A 556 -2.42 7.43 -11.68
CA SER A 556 -2.43 8.88 -11.82
C SER A 556 -3.74 9.39 -12.46
N ALA A 557 -4.20 8.78 -13.56
CA ALA A 557 -5.45 9.15 -14.21
C ALA A 557 -6.68 8.71 -13.39
N LYS A 558 -6.65 7.51 -12.81
CA LYS A 558 -7.76 6.97 -12.02
C LYS A 558 -8.01 7.74 -10.72
N LEU A 559 -6.96 8.14 -10.01
CA LEU A 559 -7.10 8.97 -8.80
C LEU A 559 -7.67 10.37 -9.11
N ARG A 560 -7.33 10.95 -10.28
CA ARG A 560 -7.98 12.18 -10.76
C ARG A 560 -9.45 11.93 -11.09
N ALA A 561 -9.78 10.84 -11.77
CA ALA A 561 -11.19 10.49 -12.01
C ALA A 561 -11.99 10.32 -10.71
N ALA A 562 -11.39 9.69 -9.70
CA ALA A 562 -11.99 9.47 -8.40
C ALA A 562 -12.24 10.79 -7.65
N THR A 563 -11.28 11.72 -7.74
CA THR A 563 -11.39 13.07 -7.14
C THR A 563 -12.50 13.87 -7.82
N GLU A 564 -12.57 13.86 -9.15
CA GLU A 564 -13.64 14.53 -9.91
C GLU A 564 -15.02 13.92 -9.64
N LEU A 565 -15.11 12.58 -9.53
CA LEU A 565 -16.35 11.93 -9.14
C LEU A 565 -16.78 12.34 -7.72
N ALA A 566 -15.84 12.46 -6.77
CA ALA A 566 -16.14 12.94 -5.43
C ALA A 566 -16.63 14.40 -5.43
N PHE A 567 -16.05 15.29 -6.24
CA PHE A 567 -16.59 16.65 -6.43
C PHE A 567 -18.01 16.63 -7.00
N PHE A 568 -18.28 15.79 -8.00
CA PHE A 568 -19.63 15.64 -8.55
C PHE A 568 -20.63 15.16 -7.48
N MET A 569 -20.23 14.20 -6.64
CA MET A 569 -21.09 13.66 -5.58
C MET A 569 -21.54 14.77 -4.60
N GLU A 570 -20.69 15.75 -4.31
CA GLU A 570 -21.00 16.85 -3.40
C GLU A 570 -21.70 18.04 -4.08
N THR A 571 -21.31 18.37 -5.32
CA THR A 571 -21.73 19.63 -5.98
C THR A 571 -22.82 19.44 -7.03
N LYS A 572 -23.00 18.21 -7.53
CA LYS A 572 -23.82 17.89 -8.70
C LYS A 572 -23.43 18.66 -9.97
N ASP A 573 -22.19 19.14 -10.07
CA ASP A 573 -21.67 19.80 -11.27
C ASP A 573 -21.31 18.75 -12.34
N LEU A 574 -22.05 18.73 -13.46
CA LEU A 574 -21.85 17.75 -14.52
C LEU A 574 -20.49 17.85 -15.18
N PHE A 575 -19.83 19.02 -15.11
CA PHE A 575 -18.46 19.16 -15.60
C PHE A 575 -17.51 18.20 -14.89
N CYS A 576 -17.65 18.02 -13.57
CA CYS A 576 -16.82 17.09 -12.81
C CYS A 576 -17.05 15.64 -13.25
N LEU A 577 -18.30 15.27 -13.53
CA LEU A 577 -18.63 13.93 -14.03
C LEU A 577 -18.07 13.67 -15.44
N GLU A 578 -18.12 14.68 -16.32
CA GLU A 578 -17.48 14.61 -17.65
C GLU A 578 -15.96 14.48 -17.55
N GLN A 579 -15.35 15.20 -16.62
CA GLN A 579 -13.91 15.13 -16.34
C GLN A 579 -13.53 13.76 -15.77
N ALA A 580 -14.31 13.21 -14.85
CA ALA A 580 -14.12 11.88 -14.32
C ALA A 580 -14.12 10.82 -15.46
N LEU A 581 -15.09 10.90 -16.38
CA LEU A 581 -15.14 10.01 -17.55
C LEU A 581 -13.94 10.22 -18.50
N SER A 582 -13.51 11.47 -18.71
CA SER A 582 -12.33 11.80 -19.52
C SER A 582 -11.05 11.20 -18.94
N TYR A 583 -10.86 11.31 -17.62
CA TYR A 583 -9.72 10.71 -16.93
C TYR A 583 -9.78 9.19 -16.91
N LEU A 584 -10.96 8.57 -16.74
CA LEU A 584 -11.11 7.11 -16.87
C LEU A 584 -10.72 6.60 -18.25
N LYS A 585 -11.12 7.30 -19.33
CA LYS A 585 -10.71 6.94 -20.70
C LYS A 585 -9.19 7.00 -20.86
N LYS A 586 -8.53 8.00 -20.27
CA LYS A 586 -7.05 8.06 -20.22
C LYS A 586 -6.47 6.91 -19.42
N ALA A 587 -7.04 6.59 -18.26
CA ALA A 587 -6.62 5.45 -17.45
C ALA A 587 -6.71 4.16 -18.29
N ARG A 588 -7.84 3.89 -18.96
CA ARG A 588 -7.96 2.73 -19.86
C ARG A 588 -6.85 2.67 -20.91
N LEU A 589 -6.53 3.79 -21.56
CA LEU A 589 -5.45 3.84 -22.56
C LEU A 589 -4.11 3.43 -21.97
N TYR A 590 -3.78 3.82 -20.73
CA TYR A 590 -2.56 3.37 -20.07
C TYR A 590 -2.61 1.89 -19.66
N TRP A 591 -3.75 1.43 -19.15
CA TRP A 591 -3.93 0.01 -18.77
C TRP A 591 -3.83 -0.93 -19.97
N GLU A 592 -4.38 -0.53 -21.12
CA GLU A 592 -4.32 -1.32 -22.36
C GLU A 592 -2.91 -1.40 -22.96
N LYS A 593 -1.94 -0.61 -22.46
CA LYS A 593 -0.52 -0.73 -22.81
C LYS A 593 0.26 -1.74 -21.96
N LEU A 594 -0.27 -2.15 -20.81
CA LEU A 594 0.35 -3.21 -20.01
C LEU A 594 0.33 -4.54 -20.77
N ASP A 595 1.28 -5.44 -20.51
CA ASP A 595 1.27 -6.77 -21.11
C ASP A 595 0.01 -7.57 -20.78
N PHE A 596 -0.40 -8.46 -21.70
CA PHE A 596 -1.65 -9.22 -21.59
C PHE A 596 -1.78 -9.97 -20.27
N VAL A 597 -0.67 -10.56 -19.79
CA VAL A 597 -0.57 -11.33 -18.55
C VAL A 597 -0.98 -10.51 -17.33
N HIS A 598 -0.76 -9.19 -17.35
CA HIS A 598 -1.03 -8.30 -16.22
C HIS A 598 -2.39 -7.58 -16.30
N ARG A 599 -3.06 -7.53 -17.47
CA ARG A 599 -4.23 -6.67 -17.68
C ARG A 599 -5.59 -7.35 -17.77
N PHE A 600 -5.65 -8.68 -17.98
CA PHE A 600 -6.88 -9.36 -18.43
C PHE A 600 -8.09 -9.16 -17.51
N GLU A 601 -7.92 -9.38 -16.20
CA GLU A 601 -8.99 -9.27 -15.21
C GLU A 601 -9.38 -7.79 -14.97
N GLY A 602 -8.39 -6.90 -14.85
CA GLY A 602 -8.61 -5.47 -14.58
C GLY A 602 -9.35 -4.71 -15.69
N ARG A 603 -9.20 -5.14 -16.95
CA ARG A 603 -9.87 -4.47 -18.09
C ARG A 603 -11.39 -4.47 -17.95
N LEU A 604 -11.97 -5.53 -17.38
CA LEU A 604 -13.42 -5.65 -17.22
C LEU A 604 -13.97 -4.53 -16.30
N LEU A 605 -13.34 -4.31 -15.15
CA LEU A 605 -13.76 -3.30 -14.18
C LEU A 605 -13.66 -1.88 -14.75
N ILE A 606 -12.60 -1.59 -15.52
CA ILE A 606 -12.41 -0.27 -16.14
C ILE A 606 -13.52 0.02 -17.17
N LEU A 607 -13.90 -0.98 -17.97
CA LEU A 607 -15.00 -0.84 -18.94
C LEU A 607 -16.35 -0.68 -18.25
N GLU A 608 -16.54 -1.33 -17.10
CA GLU A 608 -17.73 -1.13 -16.25
C GLU A 608 -17.78 0.27 -15.67
N ASP A 609 -16.68 0.82 -15.17
CA ASP A 609 -16.60 2.20 -14.69
C ASP A 609 -16.94 3.20 -15.81
N GLU A 610 -16.37 3.04 -17.01
CA GLU A 610 -16.70 3.90 -18.15
C GLU A 610 -18.18 3.83 -18.51
N LYS A 611 -18.75 2.62 -18.57
CA LYS A 611 -20.18 2.41 -18.85
C LYS A 611 -21.03 3.03 -17.74
N ARG A 612 -20.64 2.86 -16.48
CA ARG A 612 -21.35 3.37 -15.31
C ARG A 612 -21.40 4.88 -15.29
N LEU A 613 -20.27 5.55 -15.49
CA LEU A 613 -20.23 7.01 -15.56
C LEU A 613 -20.98 7.55 -16.76
N GLN A 614 -20.95 6.86 -17.90
CA GLN A 614 -21.77 7.24 -19.07
C GLN A 614 -23.27 7.15 -18.73
N ILE A 615 -23.73 6.05 -18.11
CA ILE A 615 -25.11 5.90 -17.66
C ILE A 615 -25.49 7.01 -16.67
N LEU A 616 -24.62 7.31 -15.70
CA LEU A 616 -24.86 8.35 -14.70
C LEU A 616 -24.99 9.73 -15.37
N LEU A 617 -24.11 10.05 -16.32
CA LEU A 617 -24.13 11.29 -17.07
C LEU A 617 -25.42 11.42 -17.90
N ASP A 618 -25.83 10.33 -18.54
CA ASP A 618 -27.08 10.29 -19.33
C ASP A 618 -28.32 10.43 -18.43
N GLU A 619 -28.31 9.82 -17.24
CA GLU A 619 -29.39 9.99 -16.25
C GLU A 619 -29.53 11.45 -15.81
N TYR A 620 -28.44 12.11 -15.46
CA TYR A 620 -28.49 13.52 -15.04
C TYR A 620 -28.84 14.48 -16.19
N ARG A 621 -28.38 14.20 -17.41
CA ARG A 621 -28.79 14.98 -18.61
C ARG A 621 -30.26 14.80 -18.95
N THR A 622 -30.83 13.62 -18.67
CA THR A 622 -32.26 13.33 -18.92
C THR A 622 -33.16 13.86 -17.81
N ARG A 623 -32.65 13.92 -16.58
CA ARG A 623 -33.40 14.35 -15.40
C ARG A 623 -33.31 15.85 -15.13
N ASP A 624 -32.29 16.51 -15.65
CA ASP A 624 -31.82 17.83 -15.23
C ASP A 624 -31.30 17.84 -13.78
N ALA A 625 -30.57 18.88 -13.39
CA ALA A 625 -30.13 19.02 -12.00
C ALA A 625 -31.35 19.28 -11.12
N PHE A 626 -31.44 18.58 -9.99
CA PHE A 626 -32.57 18.59 -9.07
C PHE A 626 -32.14 19.06 -7.68
N LEU A 627 -33.11 19.57 -6.91
CA LEU A 627 -32.88 19.97 -5.52
C LEU A 627 -32.79 18.75 -4.59
N ILE A 628 -33.73 17.81 -4.73
CA ILE A 628 -33.80 16.57 -3.93
C ILE A 628 -34.14 15.40 -4.83
N GLY A 629 -33.47 14.27 -4.62
CA GLY A 629 -33.72 13.00 -5.31
C GLY A 629 -33.88 11.86 -4.31
N PHE A 630 -34.83 10.95 -4.55
CA PHE A 630 -35.08 9.76 -3.77
C PHE A 630 -34.97 8.49 -4.62
N ASP A 631 -34.28 7.49 -4.08
CA ASP A 631 -34.02 6.18 -4.69
C ASP A 631 -34.74 5.11 -3.86
N PHE A 632 -35.81 4.52 -4.41
CA PHE A 632 -36.73 3.65 -3.69
C PHE A 632 -36.35 2.18 -3.86
N GLY A 633 -36.22 1.43 -2.75
CA GLY A 633 -35.91 0.01 -2.82
C GLY A 633 -35.69 -0.62 -1.46
N THR A 634 -34.93 -1.71 -1.39
CA THR A 634 -34.35 -2.22 -0.13
C THR A 634 -32.93 -2.73 -0.37
N VAL A 635 -32.21 -2.98 0.71
CA VAL A 635 -30.81 -3.44 0.66
C VAL A 635 -30.68 -4.82 -0.01
N PRO A 636 -29.52 -5.15 -0.60
CA PRO A 636 -29.25 -6.47 -1.15
C PRO A 636 -29.47 -7.61 -0.13
N THR A 637 -30.07 -8.72 -0.57
CA THR A 637 -30.34 -9.90 0.27
C THR A 637 -29.09 -10.75 0.57
N SER A 638 -28.03 -10.61 -0.22
CA SER A 638 -26.72 -11.22 0.00
C SER A 638 -25.65 -10.13 -0.09
N LEU A 639 -24.86 -9.95 0.97
CA LEU A 639 -23.71 -9.05 0.95
C LEU A 639 -22.60 -9.65 0.05
N PRO A 640 -21.76 -8.81 -0.60
CA PRO A 640 -20.55 -9.29 -1.24
C PRO A 640 -19.75 -10.16 -0.28
N HIS A 641 -19.12 -11.22 -0.80
CA HIS A 641 -18.45 -12.28 -0.05
C HIS A 641 -17.42 -11.82 1.00
N ASN A 642 -16.99 -10.54 0.97
CA ASN A 642 -16.01 -9.98 1.88
C ASN A 642 -16.58 -8.80 2.71
N LYS A 643 -16.78 -9.05 4.01
CA LYS A 643 -17.28 -8.08 5.00
C LYS A 643 -16.40 -6.82 5.11
N ALA A 644 -15.11 -6.91 4.82
CA ALA A 644 -14.21 -5.76 4.83
C ALA A 644 -14.49 -4.80 3.67
N LYS A 645 -14.89 -5.32 2.50
CA LYS A 645 -15.23 -4.49 1.32
C LYS A 645 -16.56 -3.79 1.47
N SER A 646 -17.56 -4.47 2.07
CA SER A 646 -18.82 -3.82 2.41
C SER A 646 -18.65 -2.69 3.43
N ASN A 647 -17.58 -2.66 4.22
CA ASN A 647 -17.30 -1.53 5.11
C ASN A 647 -16.72 -0.33 4.36
N ILE A 648 -16.01 -0.55 3.25
CA ILE A 648 -15.41 0.53 2.42
C ILE A 648 -16.50 1.21 1.58
N PHE A 649 -17.41 0.43 0.98
CA PHE A 649 -18.50 0.95 0.16
C PHE A 649 -19.85 0.34 0.57
N PRO A 650 -20.38 0.70 1.76
CA PRO A 650 -21.59 0.09 2.32
C PRO A 650 -22.87 0.44 1.55
N ASP A 651 -22.86 1.57 0.86
CA ASP A 651 -23.99 2.21 0.21
C ASP A 651 -23.96 2.04 -1.32
N TYR A 652 -23.23 1.04 -1.84
CA TYR A 652 -23.05 0.84 -3.28
C TYR A 652 -24.34 0.73 -4.09
N TYR A 653 -25.40 0.26 -3.45
CA TYR A 653 -26.70 0.08 -4.05
C TYR A 653 -27.50 1.38 -4.17
N ILE A 654 -27.02 2.51 -3.68
CA ILE A 654 -27.68 3.82 -3.79
C ILE A 654 -27.16 4.54 -5.06
N GLU A 655 -28.07 5.09 -5.86
CA GLU A 655 -27.69 5.89 -7.02
C GLU A 655 -27.03 7.22 -6.59
N GLU A 656 -25.87 7.53 -7.18
CA GLU A 656 -25.10 8.74 -6.84
C GLU A 656 -25.92 10.01 -7.09
N GLY A 657 -26.25 10.76 -6.04
CA GLY A 657 -27.27 11.82 -6.15
C GLY A 657 -28.44 11.74 -5.21
N PHE A 658 -28.80 10.52 -4.85
CA PHE A 658 -30.13 10.23 -4.34
C PHE A 658 -30.07 9.85 -2.87
N THR A 659 -31.14 10.20 -2.18
CA THR A 659 -31.39 9.75 -0.82
C THR A 659 -32.13 8.43 -0.89
N PHE A 660 -31.61 7.41 -0.21
CA PHE A 660 -32.24 6.09 -0.21
C PHE A 660 -33.53 6.07 0.62
N VAL A 661 -34.56 5.43 0.08
CA VAL A 661 -35.86 5.26 0.73
C VAL A 661 -36.27 3.79 0.70
N ASP A 662 -36.22 3.18 1.88
CA ASP A 662 -36.77 1.85 2.12
C ASP A 662 -38.30 1.87 2.30
N HIS A 663 -38.99 0.77 2.02
CA HIS A 663 -40.41 0.57 2.35
C HIS A 663 -40.73 0.78 3.84
N LEU A 664 -39.74 0.68 4.73
CA LEU A 664 -39.87 0.93 6.16
C LEU A 664 -39.55 2.38 6.57
N SER A 665 -39.19 3.25 5.64
CA SER A 665 -38.80 4.64 5.92
C SER A 665 -40.02 5.49 6.27
N THR A 666 -40.49 5.41 7.52
CA THR A 666 -41.60 6.22 8.02
C THR A 666 -41.23 7.70 8.01
N TYR A 667 -42.20 8.57 7.71
CA TYR A 667 -42.01 10.01 7.74
C TYR A 667 -41.37 10.48 9.06
N ASN A 668 -40.26 11.20 8.93
CA ASN A 668 -39.53 11.76 10.05
C ASN A 668 -39.44 13.28 9.88
N PRO A 669 -40.09 14.08 10.77
CA PRO A 669 -40.07 15.53 10.72
C PRO A 669 -38.65 16.15 10.75
N ASN A 670 -37.67 15.49 11.36
CA ASN A 670 -36.29 15.98 11.39
C ASN A 670 -35.56 15.76 10.07
N LEU A 671 -35.92 14.72 9.32
CA LEU A 671 -35.36 14.45 7.99
C LEU A 671 -36.15 15.16 6.88
N GLY A 672 -37.43 15.47 7.14
CA GLY A 672 -38.32 16.15 6.21
C GLY A 672 -38.91 15.24 5.13
N TYR A 673 -38.83 13.92 5.24
CA TYR A 673 -39.44 13.01 4.27
C TYR A 673 -39.80 11.64 4.87
N GLY A 674 -40.62 10.88 4.14
CA GLY A 674 -40.88 9.46 4.39
C GLY A 674 -42.34 9.04 4.13
N TRP A 675 -42.62 7.76 4.32
CA TRP A 675 -43.96 7.17 4.17
C TRP A 675 -44.85 7.51 5.37
N LEU A 676 -46.06 8.01 5.12
CA LEU A 676 -47.03 8.30 6.18
C LEU A 676 -47.62 7.01 6.79
N ASN A 677 -47.64 5.93 6.02
CA ASN A 677 -48.02 4.60 6.48
C ASN A 677 -47.21 3.55 5.72
N THR A 678 -46.53 2.66 6.45
CA THR A 678 -45.69 1.60 5.88
C THR A 678 -46.38 0.24 5.85
N THR A 679 -47.62 0.15 6.36
CA THR A 679 -48.40 -1.08 6.40
C THR A 679 -48.62 -1.61 4.99
N GLU A 680 -48.28 -2.87 4.73
CA GLU A 680 -48.40 -3.54 3.41
C GLU A 680 -47.50 -2.96 2.30
N LEU A 681 -46.57 -2.04 2.61
CA LEU A 681 -45.50 -1.67 1.68
C LEU A 681 -44.51 -2.83 1.56
N LYS A 682 -43.96 -3.01 0.37
CA LYS A 682 -42.92 -3.98 0.06
C LYS A 682 -41.84 -3.29 -0.77
N ALA A 683 -40.64 -3.85 -0.76
CA ALA A 683 -39.54 -3.37 -1.57
C ALA A 683 -38.89 -4.52 -2.34
N THR A 684 -38.38 -4.19 -3.52
CA THR A 684 -37.51 -5.07 -4.31
C THR A 684 -36.05 -4.78 -3.91
N PRO A 685 -35.27 -5.80 -3.50
CA PRO A 685 -33.88 -5.60 -3.08
C PRO A 685 -33.00 -5.22 -4.27
N ALA A 686 -32.01 -4.38 -4.01
CA ALA A 686 -30.96 -4.09 -4.98
C ALA A 686 -30.18 -5.38 -5.33
N PRO A 687 -29.76 -5.56 -6.59
CA PRO A 687 -28.92 -6.70 -6.95
C PRO A 687 -27.54 -6.59 -6.28
N PRO A 688 -26.91 -7.72 -5.89
CA PRO A 688 -25.51 -7.71 -5.48
C PRO A 688 -24.62 -7.47 -6.70
N VAL A 689 -23.60 -6.62 -6.54
CA VAL A 689 -22.68 -6.23 -7.62
C VAL A 689 -21.25 -6.53 -7.22
N ARG A 690 -20.40 -6.74 -8.23
CA ARG A 690 -18.94 -6.84 -8.03
C ARG A 690 -18.35 -5.44 -7.82
N LEU A 691 -17.38 -5.32 -6.91
CA LEU A 691 -16.75 -4.06 -6.54
C LEU A 691 -15.26 -4.02 -6.86
N SER A 692 -14.62 -5.18 -6.97
CA SER A 692 -13.16 -5.34 -7.05
C SER A 692 -12.73 -6.61 -7.77
N GLU A 693 -11.43 -6.77 -8.02
CA GLU A 693 -10.87 -7.91 -8.75
C GLU A 693 -11.14 -9.25 -8.07
N ASP A 694 -11.11 -9.34 -6.73
CA ASP A 694 -11.39 -10.63 -6.08
C ASP A 694 -12.84 -11.09 -6.28
N ASP A 695 -13.75 -10.17 -6.63
CA ASP A 695 -15.14 -10.49 -6.96
C ASP A 695 -15.29 -11.11 -8.36
N LEU A 696 -14.20 -11.16 -9.14
CA LEU A 696 -14.11 -11.84 -10.44
C LEU A 696 -13.68 -13.31 -10.32
N LEU A 697 -13.14 -13.72 -9.17
CA LEU A 697 -12.61 -15.07 -8.97
C LEU A 697 -13.74 -16.06 -8.61
N PRO A 698 -13.78 -17.26 -9.21
CA PRO A 698 -14.77 -18.28 -8.86
C PRO A 698 -14.50 -18.81 -7.44
N THR A 699 -15.49 -18.70 -6.55
CA THR A 699 -15.37 -19.19 -5.16
C THR A 699 -15.78 -20.67 -5.04
N PRO A 700 -15.15 -21.45 -4.14
CA PRO A 700 -15.52 -22.85 -3.87
C PRO A 700 -16.94 -23.04 -3.31
N ALA A 701 -17.53 -21.98 -2.76
CA ALA A 701 -18.93 -21.95 -2.29
C ALA A 701 -19.88 -21.75 -3.48
N ALA A 702 -20.13 -22.82 -4.23
CA ALA A 702 -20.95 -22.84 -5.43
C ALA A 702 -22.48 -22.72 -5.20
N ASP A 703 -22.93 -22.02 -4.14
CA ASP A 703 -24.35 -21.88 -3.79
C ASP A 703 -24.86 -20.43 -3.69
N THR A 704 -24.02 -19.42 -3.97
CA THR A 704 -24.41 -17.99 -3.94
C THR A 704 -24.62 -17.40 -5.33
N ALA A 705 -25.61 -16.51 -5.46
CA ALA A 705 -25.94 -15.82 -6.71
C ALA A 705 -24.73 -15.07 -7.29
N ALA A 706 -24.50 -15.19 -8.61
CA ALA A 706 -23.41 -14.51 -9.30
C ALA A 706 -23.51 -12.97 -9.15
N LEU A 707 -22.39 -12.33 -8.81
CA LEU A 707 -22.30 -10.87 -8.69
C LEU A 707 -22.48 -10.18 -10.06
N LEU A 708 -23.36 -9.19 -10.13
CA LEU A 708 -23.71 -8.50 -11.37
C LEU A 708 -22.79 -7.29 -11.66
N PRO A 709 -22.70 -6.81 -12.92
CA PRO A 709 -21.97 -5.59 -13.25
C PRO A 709 -22.54 -4.38 -12.52
N TYR A 710 -21.68 -3.41 -12.17
CA TYR A 710 -22.12 -2.19 -11.53
C TYR A 710 -22.72 -1.20 -12.54
N GLU A 711 -24.00 -1.35 -12.83
CA GLU A 711 -24.73 -0.51 -13.79
C GLU A 711 -25.65 0.51 -13.09
N ASN A 712 -26.80 0.86 -13.69
CA ASN A 712 -27.79 1.76 -13.14
C ASN A 712 -28.38 1.19 -11.84
N GLN A 713 -28.20 1.89 -10.71
CA GLN A 713 -28.71 1.42 -9.42
C GLN A 713 -30.17 1.86 -9.21
N LEU A 714 -30.60 2.94 -9.85
CA LEU A 714 -31.91 3.56 -9.68
C LEU A 714 -33.09 2.72 -10.21
N LEU A 715 -32.91 1.93 -11.27
CA LEU A 715 -34.03 1.29 -11.99
C LEU A 715 -34.20 -0.21 -11.71
N ASN A 716 -33.32 -0.79 -10.89
CA ASN A 716 -33.31 -2.23 -10.58
C ASN A 716 -34.01 -2.56 -9.26
N LYS A 717 -34.47 -1.53 -8.53
CA LYS A 717 -35.15 -1.62 -7.25
C LYS A 717 -36.30 -0.63 -7.20
N MET A 718 -37.26 -0.92 -6.33
CA MET A 718 -38.50 -0.15 -6.20
C MET A 718 -39.19 -0.43 -4.87
N VAL A 719 -40.05 0.51 -4.44
CA VAL A 719 -41.07 0.27 -3.41
C VAL A 719 -42.42 0.10 -4.10
N TRP A 720 -43.22 -0.86 -3.64
CA TRP A 720 -44.52 -1.19 -4.22
C TRP A 720 -45.52 -1.66 -3.18
N SER A 721 -46.82 -1.55 -3.49
CA SER A 721 -47.88 -2.11 -2.66
C SER A 721 -49.17 -2.40 -3.45
N ARG A 722 -50.07 -3.16 -2.82
CA ARG A 722 -51.46 -3.37 -3.27
C ARG A 722 -52.47 -2.56 -2.46
N LYS A 723 -52.01 -1.75 -1.50
CA LYS A 723 -52.81 -0.86 -0.66
C LYS A 723 -52.42 0.58 -0.92
N PRO A 724 -53.33 1.56 -0.77
CA PRO A 724 -52.97 2.96 -0.92
C PRO A 724 -51.89 3.38 0.08
N ALA A 725 -50.95 4.23 -0.36
CA ALA A 725 -49.94 4.81 0.50
C ALA A 725 -49.57 6.23 0.05
N SER A 726 -48.98 6.98 0.97
CA SER A 726 -48.57 8.37 0.75
C SER A 726 -47.12 8.57 1.19
N PHE A 727 -46.32 9.17 0.32
CA PHE A 727 -44.96 9.62 0.63
C PHE A 727 -44.97 11.15 0.77
N GLN A 728 -44.48 11.67 1.90
CA GLN A 728 -44.43 13.11 2.15
C GLN A 728 -42.99 13.61 2.03
N VAL A 729 -42.85 14.81 1.46
CA VAL A 729 -41.60 15.58 1.44
C VAL A 729 -41.87 17.00 1.91
N ASP A 730 -41.05 17.49 2.83
CA ASP A 730 -41.08 18.83 3.36
C ASP A 730 -40.09 19.71 2.55
N LEU A 731 -40.53 20.88 2.12
CA LEU A 731 -39.81 21.84 1.30
C LEU A 731 -40.10 23.27 1.77
N THR A 732 -39.34 24.25 1.26
CA THR A 732 -39.74 25.64 1.43
C THR A 732 -40.99 25.96 0.60
N PRO A 733 -41.86 26.89 1.04
CA PRO A 733 -43.00 27.30 0.23
C PRO A 733 -42.57 27.84 -1.13
N GLY A 734 -43.20 27.36 -2.21
CA GLY A 734 -42.80 27.72 -3.57
C GLY A 734 -43.41 26.83 -4.65
N PHE A 735 -42.93 27.01 -5.89
CA PHE A 735 -43.30 26.20 -7.04
C PHE A 735 -42.18 25.22 -7.38
N TYR A 736 -42.56 23.96 -7.51
CA TYR A 736 -41.65 22.85 -7.81
C TYR A 736 -42.19 21.99 -8.92
N GLN A 737 -41.32 21.45 -9.75
CA GLN A 737 -41.64 20.35 -10.64
C GLN A 737 -41.21 19.03 -10.00
N ALA A 738 -42.16 18.14 -9.77
CA ALA A 738 -41.88 16.80 -9.32
C ALA A 738 -41.85 15.85 -10.52
N LYS A 739 -40.81 15.03 -10.61
CA LYS A 739 -40.62 14.02 -11.66
C LYS A 739 -40.53 12.63 -11.02
N LEU A 740 -41.51 11.78 -11.32
CA LEU A 740 -41.62 10.43 -10.81
C LEU A 740 -41.16 9.45 -11.89
N THR A 741 -40.23 8.56 -11.55
CA THR A 741 -39.79 7.49 -12.45
C THR A 741 -40.36 6.15 -12.01
N LEU A 742 -40.98 5.48 -12.98
CA LEU A 742 -41.59 4.17 -12.86
C LEU A 742 -40.88 3.23 -13.84
N CYS A 743 -39.99 2.39 -13.33
CA CYS A 743 -39.31 1.38 -14.13
C CYS A 743 -38.96 0.15 -13.28
N ASP A 744 -39.41 -1.02 -13.70
CA ASP A 744 -39.01 -2.30 -13.12
C ASP A 744 -38.05 -3.02 -14.07
N ARG A 745 -36.74 -2.86 -13.83
CA ARG A 745 -35.68 -3.64 -14.47
C ARG A 745 -35.07 -4.68 -13.53
N SER A 746 -35.77 -5.01 -12.44
CA SER A 746 -35.33 -6.07 -11.53
C SER A 746 -35.26 -7.42 -12.27
N PRO A 747 -34.53 -8.42 -11.74
CA PRO A 747 -34.44 -9.75 -12.35
C PRO A 747 -35.80 -10.46 -12.55
N GLN A 748 -36.84 -10.01 -11.84
CA GLN A 748 -38.20 -10.54 -11.94
C GLN A 748 -39.18 -9.49 -12.51
N ALA A 749 -38.69 -8.68 -13.46
CA ALA A 749 -39.44 -7.59 -14.08
C ALA A 749 -40.84 -8.04 -14.55
N ARG A 750 -41.88 -7.32 -14.13
CA ARG A 750 -43.26 -7.67 -14.46
C ARG A 750 -44.11 -6.47 -14.87
N ARG A 751 -45.34 -6.76 -15.31
CA ARG A 751 -46.34 -5.73 -15.63
C ARG A 751 -46.96 -5.23 -14.32
N HIS A 752 -47.05 -3.92 -14.16
CA HIS A 752 -47.66 -3.26 -13.00
C HIS A 752 -48.87 -2.40 -13.40
N GLY A 753 -49.77 -2.19 -12.43
CA GLY A 753 -51.00 -1.42 -12.61
C GLY A 753 -52.15 -2.17 -13.32
N PRO A 754 -53.30 -1.52 -13.56
CA PRO A 754 -53.50 -0.08 -13.52
C PRO A 754 -53.32 0.51 -12.11
N MET A 755 -52.63 1.65 -12.03
CA MET A 755 -52.43 2.42 -10.80
C MET A 755 -52.84 3.88 -10.98
N SER A 756 -53.22 4.51 -9.88
CA SER A 756 -53.56 5.92 -9.82
C SER A 756 -52.54 6.67 -8.95
N ILE A 757 -52.08 7.81 -9.43
CA ILE A 757 -51.09 8.65 -8.76
C ILE A 757 -51.64 10.07 -8.68
N SER A 758 -51.64 10.65 -7.49
CA SER A 758 -51.94 12.07 -7.28
C SER A 758 -50.85 12.75 -6.46
N ILE A 759 -50.64 14.03 -6.70
CA ILE A 759 -49.73 14.87 -5.92
C ILE A 759 -50.58 15.92 -5.22
N ASN A 760 -50.50 15.96 -3.90
CA ASN A 760 -51.46 16.63 -3.03
C ASN A 760 -52.89 16.15 -3.34
N GLU A 761 -53.74 17.03 -3.86
CA GLU A 761 -55.11 16.68 -4.28
C GLU A 761 -55.26 16.61 -5.81
N GLN A 762 -54.18 16.84 -6.57
CA GLN A 762 -54.21 16.85 -8.03
C GLN A 762 -53.93 15.46 -8.59
N VAL A 763 -54.88 14.91 -9.34
CA VAL A 763 -54.75 13.63 -10.03
C VAL A 763 -53.81 13.77 -11.23
N ILE A 764 -52.74 12.98 -11.25
CA ILE A 764 -51.78 12.95 -12.36
C ILE A 764 -52.18 11.88 -13.39
N THR A 765 -52.63 10.72 -12.91
CA THR A 765 -53.09 9.60 -13.72
C THR A 765 -54.00 8.68 -12.91
N GLU A 766 -54.96 8.02 -13.57
CA GLU A 766 -55.93 7.12 -12.93
C GLU A 766 -55.78 5.64 -13.33
N GLU A 767 -55.39 5.35 -14.59
CA GLU A 767 -55.31 3.98 -15.12
C GLU A 767 -53.92 3.64 -15.70
N LEU A 768 -52.85 4.01 -14.98
CA LEU A 768 -51.50 3.85 -15.52
C LEU A 768 -51.03 2.39 -15.49
N ILE A 769 -50.63 1.87 -16.64
CA ILE A 769 -50.03 0.53 -16.79
C ILE A 769 -48.57 0.67 -17.21
N VAL A 770 -47.66 0.01 -16.49
CA VAL A 770 -46.23 -0.02 -16.82
C VAL A 770 -45.84 -1.43 -17.27
N PRO A 771 -45.44 -1.63 -18.54
CA PRO A 771 -44.92 -2.90 -19.03
C PRO A 771 -43.57 -3.28 -18.40
N PRO A 772 -43.23 -4.59 -18.34
CA PRO A 772 -41.93 -5.06 -17.83
C PRO A 772 -40.75 -4.34 -18.51
N GLY A 773 -39.78 -3.85 -17.73
CA GLY A 773 -38.55 -3.20 -18.23
C GLY A 773 -38.73 -1.81 -18.86
N LYS A 774 -39.97 -1.37 -19.11
CA LYS A 774 -40.24 -0.06 -19.72
C LYS A 774 -40.10 1.04 -18.67
N ARG A 775 -39.35 2.10 -19.00
CA ARG A 775 -39.27 3.32 -18.20
C ARG A 775 -40.40 4.27 -18.59
N LEU A 776 -41.07 4.80 -17.58
CA LEU A 776 -41.99 5.92 -17.70
C LEU A 776 -41.60 7.00 -16.70
N ASP A 777 -41.49 8.23 -17.17
CA ASP A 777 -41.30 9.41 -16.33
C ASP A 777 -42.58 10.26 -16.37
N LEU A 778 -43.19 10.48 -15.21
CA LEU A 778 -44.29 11.43 -15.02
C LEU A 778 -43.72 12.73 -14.47
N GLN A 779 -44.29 13.86 -14.86
CA GLN A 779 -43.81 15.17 -14.43
C GLN A 779 -44.99 16.11 -14.22
N GLU A 780 -45.01 16.79 -13.08
CA GLU A 780 -46.06 17.74 -12.72
C GLU A 780 -45.47 18.94 -11.97
N THR A 781 -46.01 20.14 -12.21
CA THR A 781 -45.64 21.34 -11.45
C THR A 781 -46.66 21.58 -10.34
N VAL A 782 -46.18 21.70 -9.11
CA VAL A 782 -47.00 21.86 -7.91
C VAL A 782 -46.57 23.07 -7.09
N GLU A 783 -47.56 23.76 -6.51
CA GLU A 783 -47.34 24.81 -5.52
C GLU A 783 -47.44 24.19 -4.12
N THR A 784 -46.47 24.47 -3.24
CA THR A 784 -46.57 24.15 -1.82
C THR A 784 -46.57 25.43 -1.00
N ARG A 785 -47.63 25.63 -0.19
CA ARG A 785 -47.79 26.83 0.66
C ARG A 785 -47.46 26.58 2.12
N ASP A 786 -47.76 25.37 2.58
CA ASP A 786 -47.46 24.85 3.92
C ASP A 786 -46.08 24.18 4.00
N GLY A 787 -45.35 24.14 2.88
CA GLY A 787 -44.04 23.52 2.78
C GLY A 787 -44.09 22.00 2.72
N LYS A 788 -45.21 21.39 2.33
CA LYS A 788 -45.35 19.94 2.18
C LYS A 788 -45.83 19.56 0.78
N ILE A 789 -45.31 18.44 0.28
CA ILE A 789 -45.81 17.76 -0.92
C ILE A 789 -46.10 16.31 -0.58
N ASN A 790 -47.33 15.87 -0.84
CA ASN A 790 -47.79 14.50 -0.62
C ASN A 790 -47.95 13.77 -1.95
N PHE A 791 -47.22 12.68 -2.13
CA PHE A 791 -47.33 11.78 -3.28
C PHE A 791 -48.21 10.60 -2.89
N ASN A 792 -49.41 10.52 -3.44
CA ASN A 792 -50.38 9.47 -3.13
C ASN A 792 -50.44 8.43 -4.26
N PHE A 793 -50.35 7.16 -3.87
CA PHE A 793 -50.39 6.02 -4.76
C PHE A 793 -51.55 5.11 -4.39
N SER A 794 -52.27 4.61 -5.39
CA SER A 794 -53.36 3.66 -5.20
C SER A 794 -53.55 2.75 -6.42
N CYS A 795 -54.27 1.65 -6.24
CA CYS A 795 -54.58 0.72 -7.33
C CYS A 795 -55.88 -0.05 -7.03
N PRO A 796 -56.56 -0.60 -8.05
CA PRO A 796 -57.70 -1.49 -7.86
C PRO A 796 -57.32 -2.81 -7.15
N PRO A 797 -58.32 -3.59 -6.66
CA PRO A 797 -58.07 -4.90 -6.07
C PRO A 797 -57.31 -5.83 -7.01
N ASN A 798 -56.36 -6.60 -6.45
CA ASN A 798 -55.45 -7.51 -7.16
C ASN A 798 -54.42 -6.88 -8.12
N GLN A 799 -54.35 -5.55 -8.20
CA GLN A 799 -53.28 -4.83 -8.89
C GLN A 799 -52.25 -4.32 -7.87
N ASP A 800 -51.18 -3.71 -8.38
CA ASP A 800 -50.17 -3.02 -7.58
C ASP A 800 -49.80 -1.66 -8.18
N TRP A 801 -49.28 -0.79 -7.33
CA TRP A 801 -48.54 0.41 -7.72
C TRP A 801 -47.10 0.27 -7.25
N PHE A 802 -46.18 1.01 -7.88
CA PHE A 802 -44.80 1.06 -7.46
C PHE A 802 -44.18 2.43 -7.74
N ILE A 803 -43.00 2.69 -7.21
CA ILE A 803 -42.14 3.83 -7.55
C ILE A 803 -40.68 3.39 -7.47
N SER A 804 -39.87 3.83 -8.44
CA SER A 804 -38.43 3.55 -8.47
C SER A 804 -37.62 4.78 -8.05
N ALA A 805 -37.99 5.97 -8.55
CA ALA A 805 -37.32 7.22 -8.18
C ALA A 805 -38.25 8.42 -8.17
N LEU A 806 -37.88 9.44 -7.40
CA LEU A 806 -38.52 10.75 -7.36
C LEU A 806 -37.44 11.84 -7.38
N THR A 807 -37.57 12.83 -8.25
CA THR A 807 -36.73 14.04 -8.20
C THR A 807 -37.60 15.29 -8.15
N ILE A 808 -37.21 16.26 -7.33
CA ILE A 808 -37.92 17.53 -7.15
C ILE A 808 -37.02 18.67 -7.61
N HIS A 809 -37.56 19.48 -8.52
CA HIS A 809 -36.88 20.60 -9.18
C HIS A 809 -37.54 21.91 -8.78
N PRO A 810 -36.77 22.97 -8.44
CA PRO A 810 -37.35 24.29 -8.34
C PRO A 810 -37.77 24.77 -9.73
N VAL A 811 -38.86 25.56 -9.82
CA VAL A 811 -39.24 26.17 -11.10
C VAL A 811 -38.26 27.26 -11.55
N VAL A 812 -37.55 27.87 -10.60
CA VAL A 812 -36.43 28.78 -10.92
C VAL A 812 -35.22 28.00 -11.43
N PRO A 813 -34.37 28.58 -12.30
CA PRO A 813 -33.13 27.94 -12.73
C PRO A 813 -32.28 27.44 -11.56
N LEU A 814 -31.82 26.20 -11.63
CA LEU A 814 -30.87 25.62 -10.70
C LEU A 814 -29.47 25.72 -11.28
N ILE A 815 -28.54 26.23 -10.49
CA ILE A 815 -27.13 26.41 -10.88
C ILE A 815 -26.29 25.53 -9.97
N THR A 816 -25.53 24.60 -10.54
CA THR A 816 -24.53 23.79 -9.85
C THR A 816 -23.14 24.08 -10.39
N HIS A 817 -22.15 24.11 -9.50
CA HIS A 817 -20.79 24.51 -9.81
C HIS A 817 -19.85 24.00 -8.73
N THR A 818 -18.71 23.44 -9.14
CA THR A 818 -17.59 23.19 -8.23
C THR A 818 -16.74 24.45 -8.05
N PRO A 819 -16.72 25.07 -6.85
CA PRO A 819 -15.98 26.31 -6.61
C PRO A 819 -14.49 26.19 -6.94
N VAL A 820 -13.97 27.18 -7.66
CA VAL A 820 -12.52 27.32 -7.85
C VAL A 820 -11.98 28.05 -6.62
N THR A 821 -11.20 27.38 -5.78
CA THR A 821 -10.70 27.96 -4.52
C THR A 821 -9.38 28.72 -4.71
N THR A 822 -8.55 28.25 -5.63
CA THR A 822 -7.24 28.83 -5.96
C THR A 822 -7.01 28.83 -7.46
N TRP A 823 -6.28 29.83 -7.96
CA TRP A 823 -5.92 29.92 -9.38
C TRP A 823 -4.61 30.66 -9.60
N VAL A 824 -3.85 30.29 -10.63
CA VAL A 824 -2.60 30.98 -10.99
C VAL A 824 -2.89 32.23 -11.83
N ARG A 825 -2.32 33.38 -11.45
CA ARG A 825 -2.62 34.69 -12.05
C ARG A 825 -2.21 34.82 -13.51
N GLU A 826 -1.23 34.03 -13.94
CA GLU A 826 -0.67 34.05 -15.29
C GLU A 826 -1.55 33.32 -16.31
N LYS A 827 -2.60 32.61 -15.86
CA LYS A 827 -3.52 31.88 -16.74
C LYS A 827 -4.94 32.43 -16.63
N PRO A 828 -5.67 32.53 -17.75
CA PRO A 828 -7.06 32.97 -17.71
C PRO A 828 -7.90 32.00 -16.87
N LEU A 829 -8.78 32.53 -16.02
CA LEU A 829 -9.59 31.74 -15.09
C LEU A 829 -10.94 31.38 -15.73
N ALA A 830 -11.14 30.10 -16.04
CA ALA A 830 -12.41 29.61 -16.56
C ALA A 830 -13.35 29.21 -15.40
N ILE A 831 -14.49 29.88 -15.30
CA ILE A 831 -15.59 29.50 -14.40
C ILE A 831 -16.63 28.74 -15.21
N ARG A 832 -17.02 27.56 -14.72
CA ARG A 832 -17.95 26.65 -15.38
C ARG A 832 -19.12 26.37 -14.47
N ALA A 833 -20.34 26.31 -15.00
CA ALA A 833 -21.49 25.90 -14.21
C ALA A 833 -22.43 25.05 -15.05
N THR A 834 -23.11 24.12 -14.39
CA THR A 834 -24.26 23.44 -14.94
C THR A 834 -25.50 24.23 -14.55
N VAL A 835 -26.31 24.65 -15.53
CA VAL A 835 -27.54 25.40 -15.31
C VAL A 835 -28.69 24.68 -15.98
N THR A 836 -29.66 24.26 -15.18
CA THR A 836 -30.90 23.62 -15.64
C THR A 836 -32.11 24.40 -15.18
N GLY A 837 -33.25 24.19 -15.83
CA GLY A 837 -34.50 24.82 -15.45
C GLY A 837 -35.68 24.14 -16.10
N VAL A 838 -36.83 24.22 -15.45
CA VAL A 838 -38.10 23.71 -16.00
C VAL A 838 -38.44 24.42 -17.32
N ASN A 839 -38.10 25.71 -17.41
CA ASN A 839 -38.18 26.49 -18.64
C ASN A 839 -36.79 26.61 -19.28
N PRO A 840 -36.71 26.78 -20.62
CA PRO A 840 -35.44 27.01 -21.30
C PRO A 840 -34.69 28.23 -20.74
N ILE A 841 -33.40 28.04 -20.48
CA ILE A 841 -32.51 29.09 -19.98
C ILE A 841 -32.26 30.12 -21.09
N GLY A 842 -32.50 31.40 -20.78
CA GLY A 842 -32.33 32.51 -21.72
C GLY A 842 -30.94 33.13 -21.65
N GLN A 843 -30.40 33.28 -20.44
CA GLN A 843 -29.04 33.80 -20.22
C GLN A 843 -28.45 33.30 -18.91
N VAL A 844 -27.11 33.19 -18.89
CA VAL A 844 -26.32 32.88 -17.69
C VAL A 844 -25.20 33.90 -17.59
N ILE A 845 -25.07 34.56 -16.45
CA ILE A 845 -24.13 35.67 -16.25
C ILE A 845 -23.21 35.33 -15.08
N LEU A 846 -21.91 35.42 -15.33
CA LEU A 846 -20.88 35.45 -14.31
C LEU A 846 -20.66 36.89 -13.88
N TYR A 847 -20.90 37.16 -12.60
CA TYR A 847 -20.50 38.41 -11.96
C TYR A 847 -19.18 38.17 -11.27
N TYR A 848 -18.16 38.97 -11.55
CA TYR A 848 -16.87 38.87 -10.84
C TYR A 848 -16.29 40.24 -10.50
N GLN A 849 -15.46 40.29 -9.46
CA GLN A 849 -14.87 41.51 -8.94
C GLN A 849 -13.50 41.21 -8.34
N SER A 850 -12.52 42.07 -8.64
CA SER A 850 -11.24 42.06 -7.92
C SER A 850 -11.36 42.82 -6.60
N GLU A 851 -10.59 42.44 -5.58
CA GLU A 851 -10.64 43.03 -4.22
C GLU A 851 -10.54 44.57 -4.19
N ASN A 852 -9.91 45.17 -5.20
CA ASN A 852 -9.66 46.61 -5.30
C ASN A 852 -10.76 47.39 -6.06
N GLU A 853 -11.79 46.72 -6.58
CA GLU A 853 -12.85 47.33 -7.36
C GLU A 853 -14.08 47.64 -6.51
N ARG A 854 -14.96 48.57 -6.94
CA ARG A 854 -16.19 48.94 -6.19
C ARG A 854 -17.46 48.24 -6.65
N GLY A 855 -17.42 47.47 -7.74
CA GLY A 855 -18.59 46.75 -8.26
C GLY A 855 -18.19 45.55 -9.13
N TYR A 856 -19.16 44.69 -9.42
CA TYR A 856 -18.95 43.48 -10.21
C TYR A 856 -19.01 43.77 -11.71
N HIS A 857 -18.04 43.21 -12.44
CA HIS A 857 -18.09 43.06 -13.88
C HIS A 857 -19.04 41.92 -14.25
N MET A 858 -19.66 42.03 -15.42
CA MET A 858 -20.60 41.04 -15.94
C MET A 858 -20.01 40.37 -17.18
N LEU A 859 -19.95 39.04 -17.18
CA LEU A 859 -19.60 38.24 -18.35
C LEU A 859 -20.75 37.29 -18.67
N MET A 860 -21.21 37.35 -19.92
CA MET A 860 -22.12 36.34 -20.44
C MET A 860 -21.39 34.99 -20.50
N MET A 861 -21.96 33.96 -19.89
CA MET A 861 -21.43 32.61 -19.98
C MET A 861 -21.94 31.95 -21.26
N ASN A 862 -21.02 31.37 -22.03
CA ASN A 862 -21.36 30.68 -23.27
C ASN A 862 -21.72 29.22 -22.98
N SER A 863 -22.81 28.74 -23.56
CA SER A 863 -23.17 27.32 -23.54
C SER A 863 -22.14 26.49 -24.32
N THR A 864 -21.62 25.42 -23.73
CA THR A 864 -20.65 24.52 -24.39
C THR A 864 -21.29 23.23 -24.88
N VAL A 865 -21.87 22.46 -23.97
CA VAL A 865 -22.58 21.19 -24.20
C VAL A 865 -23.79 21.20 -23.26
N ALA A 866 -24.86 20.45 -23.57
CA ALA A 866 -26.16 20.48 -22.89
C ALA A 866 -26.11 20.93 -21.41
N ASN A 867 -26.72 22.08 -21.13
CA ASN A 867 -26.87 22.68 -19.80
C ASN A 867 -25.56 23.14 -19.11
N THR A 868 -24.40 23.09 -19.77
CA THR A 868 -23.11 23.54 -19.23
C THR A 868 -22.69 24.87 -19.85
N TYR A 869 -22.27 25.81 -19.00
CA TYR A 869 -21.90 27.17 -19.36
C TYR A 869 -20.48 27.49 -18.90
N VAL A 870 -19.76 28.32 -19.65
CA VAL A 870 -18.41 28.79 -19.29
C VAL A 870 -18.25 30.28 -19.55
N ALA A 871 -17.61 30.98 -18.62
CA ALA A 871 -17.02 32.29 -18.84
C ALA A 871 -15.57 32.29 -18.37
N THR A 872 -14.74 33.07 -19.06
CA THR A 872 -13.31 33.14 -18.78
C THR A 872 -12.96 34.55 -18.33
N ILE A 873 -12.50 34.68 -17.10
CA ILE A 873 -11.96 35.93 -16.54
C ILE A 873 -10.55 36.14 -17.12
N PRO A 874 -10.29 37.24 -17.84
CA PRO A 874 -8.97 37.54 -18.40
C PRO A 874 -7.89 37.71 -17.34
N THR A 875 -6.64 37.38 -17.69
CA THR A 875 -5.47 37.53 -16.80
C THR A 875 -5.28 38.96 -16.29
N ALA A 876 -5.65 39.97 -17.09
CA ALA A 876 -5.54 41.39 -16.71
C ALA A 876 -6.31 41.76 -15.43
N TYR A 877 -7.33 40.99 -15.03
CA TYR A 877 -8.05 41.18 -13.76
C TYR A 877 -7.43 40.39 -12.61
N LEU A 878 -6.78 39.27 -12.92
CA LEU A 878 -6.05 38.44 -11.95
C LEU A 878 -4.75 39.12 -11.49
N GLU A 879 -4.20 40.02 -12.31
CA GLU A 879 -3.01 40.82 -11.97
C GLU A 879 -3.30 41.96 -10.98
N GLN A 880 -4.55 42.37 -10.81
CA GLN A 880 -4.95 43.56 -10.03
C GLN A 880 -5.08 43.32 -8.52
N GLY A 881 -5.03 42.07 -8.06
CA GLY A 881 -5.22 41.70 -6.66
C GLY A 881 -4.90 40.24 -6.37
N TRP A 882 -5.16 39.81 -5.14
CA TRP A 882 -4.97 38.42 -4.69
C TRP A 882 -6.28 37.65 -4.51
N MET A 883 -7.41 38.31 -4.72
CA MET A 883 -8.74 37.70 -4.59
C MET A 883 -9.66 38.12 -5.72
N ILE A 884 -10.41 37.16 -6.24
CA ILE A 884 -11.54 37.38 -7.14
C ILE A 884 -12.78 36.86 -6.45
N ASN A 885 -13.75 37.74 -6.21
CA ASN A 885 -15.08 37.36 -5.77
C ASN A 885 -15.97 37.18 -6.99
N TYR A 886 -16.83 36.16 -6.99
CA TYR A 886 -17.77 35.93 -8.07
C TYR A 886 -19.07 35.27 -7.61
N TYR A 887 -20.13 35.44 -8.39
CA TYR A 887 -21.37 34.70 -8.26
C TYR A 887 -21.99 34.51 -9.65
N ILE A 888 -22.90 33.56 -9.78
CA ILE A 888 -23.48 33.19 -11.08
C ILE A 888 -24.99 33.37 -10.99
N THR A 889 -25.59 34.07 -11.96
CA THR A 889 -27.05 34.10 -12.09
C THR A 889 -27.50 33.52 -13.42
N ALA A 890 -28.70 32.97 -13.43
CA ALA A 890 -29.34 32.41 -14.60
C ALA A 890 -30.77 32.89 -14.68
N LEU A 891 -31.18 33.36 -15.85
CA LEU A 891 -32.52 33.82 -16.14
C LEU A 891 -33.13 32.92 -17.21
N ASP A 892 -34.31 32.36 -16.93
CA ASP A 892 -35.07 31.61 -17.92
C ASP A 892 -35.86 32.53 -18.88
N ASN A 893 -36.39 31.96 -19.95
CA ASN A 893 -37.19 32.69 -20.93
C ASN A 893 -38.55 33.20 -20.40
N GLN A 894 -38.93 32.82 -19.19
CA GLN A 894 -40.15 33.29 -18.50
C GLN A 894 -39.83 34.37 -17.44
N GLY A 895 -38.56 34.79 -17.33
CA GLY A 895 -38.11 35.82 -16.40
C GLY A 895 -37.93 35.32 -14.96
N LYS A 896 -37.82 34.01 -14.72
CA LYS A 896 -37.43 33.46 -13.42
C LYS A 896 -35.91 33.44 -13.30
N GLU A 897 -35.42 33.97 -12.19
CA GLU A 897 -33.99 34.07 -11.91
C GLU A 897 -33.58 33.10 -10.80
N GLY A 898 -32.47 32.38 -11.03
CA GLY A 898 -31.74 31.61 -10.03
C GLY A 898 -30.34 32.20 -9.83
N SER A 899 -29.79 32.06 -8.63
CA SER A 899 -28.45 32.57 -8.30
C SER A 899 -27.68 31.56 -7.45
N LEU A 900 -26.40 31.39 -7.77
CA LEU A 900 -25.43 30.68 -6.93
C LEU A 900 -24.42 31.69 -6.40
N GLY A 901 -24.49 31.94 -5.10
CA GLY A 901 -23.87 33.09 -4.45
C GLY A 901 -24.69 34.37 -4.66
N SER A 902 -24.20 35.48 -4.15
CA SER A 902 -24.81 36.80 -4.34
C SER A 902 -23.77 37.92 -4.18
N PHE A 903 -24.21 39.16 -4.32
CA PHE A 903 -23.39 40.33 -3.97
C PHE A 903 -22.93 40.29 -2.50
N GLU A 904 -23.79 39.84 -1.58
CA GLU A 904 -23.49 39.78 -0.13
C GLU A 904 -22.71 38.52 0.26
N THR A 905 -22.90 37.45 -0.51
CA THR A 905 -22.32 36.12 -0.24
C THR A 905 -21.66 35.54 -1.51
N PRO A 906 -20.59 36.16 -2.03
CA PRO A 906 -19.92 35.68 -3.22
C PRO A 906 -19.07 34.43 -2.93
N LEU A 907 -18.81 33.67 -3.98
CA LEU A 907 -17.71 32.72 -4.03
C LEU A 907 -16.39 33.50 -4.21
N THR A 908 -15.27 32.91 -3.83
CA THR A 908 -13.97 33.59 -3.81
C THR A 908 -12.90 32.65 -4.33
N VAL A 909 -12.09 33.16 -5.23
CA VAL A 909 -10.87 32.52 -5.72
C VAL A 909 -9.68 33.27 -5.16
N THR A 910 -8.76 32.55 -4.52
CA THR A 910 -7.46 33.11 -4.17
C THR A 910 -6.56 33.06 -5.39
N VAL A 911 -6.07 34.21 -5.84
CA VAL A 911 -5.24 34.35 -7.03
C VAL A 911 -3.78 34.36 -6.64
N LEU A 912 -3.08 33.33 -7.09
CA LEU A 912 -1.72 33.00 -6.71
C LEU A 912 -0.76 33.43 -7.81
N LYS A 913 0.40 33.96 -7.44
CA LYS A 913 1.52 34.03 -8.38
C LYS A 913 2.00 32.61 -8.66
N ALA A 914 2.32 32.28 -9.91
CA ALA A 914 3.02 31.03 -10.19
C ALA A 914 4.27 30.95 -9.29
N GLY A 915 4.25 29.99 -8.37
CA GLY A 915 5.38 29.74 -7.50
C GLY A 915 6.44 29.00 -8.29
N ASP A 916 7.40 29.73 -8.86
CA ASP A 916 8.61 29.14 -9.45
C ASP A 916 9.66 28.77 -8.38
N TYR A 917 9.33 28.90 -7.09
CA TYR A 917 10.26 28.65 -6.01
C TYR A 917 9.94 27.34 -5.28
N ILE A 918 10.95 26.47 -5.22
CA ILE A 918 10.97 25.31 -4.34
C ILE A 918 11.45 25.84 -2.98
N PRO A 919 10.63 25.80 -1.92
CA PRO A 919 11.03 26.35 -0.64
C PRO A 919 12.20 25.56 -0.06
N ALA A 920 13.26 26.28 0.30
CA ALA A 920 14.37 25.69 1.04
C ALA A 920 14.01 25.67 2.53
N PHE A 921 13.99 24.49 3.12
CA PHE A 921 13.69 24.27 4.53
C PHE A 921 14.93 23.75 5.25
N PHE A 922 15.32 24.41 6.33
CA PHE A 922 16.39 23.94 7.20
C PHE A 922 15.87 23.78 8.63
N HIS A 923 16.15 22.62 9.20
CA HIS A 923 15.84 22.27 10.58
C HIS A 923 16.95 21.37 11.10
N PHE A 924 17.37 21.62 12.34
CA PHE A 924 18.28 20.74 13.05
C PHE A 924 17.52 20.11 14.21
N THR A 925 17.48 18.78 14.22
CA THR A 925 16.92 18.02 15.33
C THR A 925 17.69 18.37 16.60
N PRO A 926 17.05 18.99 17.62
CA PRO A 926 17.72 19.35 18.85
C PRO A 926 18.17 18.08 19.61
N ASN A 927 19.30 18.20 20.31
CA ASN A 927 19.79 17.14 21.17
C ASN A 927 19.17 17.30 22.55
N LEU A 928 18.31 16.36 22.96
CA LEU A 928 17.59 16.41 24.23
C LEU A 928 18.28 15.51 25.27
N ARG A 929 18.81 16.13 26.33
CA ARG A 929 19.46 15.43 27.43
C ARG A 929 18.43 14.98 28.47
N ALA A 930 18.81 14.01 29.31
CA ALA A 930 17.95 13.56 30.40
C ALA A 930 17.54 14.70 31.35
N GLU A 931 18.44 15.64 31.60
CA GLU A 931 18.31 16.82 32.48
C GLU A 931 17.46 17.97 31.92
N ASP A 932 17.10 17.94 30.63
CA ASP A 932 16.37 19.03 30.00
C ASP A 932 14.86 18.97 30.34
N ASP A 933 14.33 20.07 30.88
CA ASP A 933 12.90 20.24 31.18
C ASP A 933 12.09 20.83 30.02
N SER A 934 12.74 21.15 28.90
CA SER A 934 12.09 21.67 27.70
C SER A 934 12.92 21.42 26.44
N VAL A 935 12.28 21.41 25.29
CA VAL A 935 12.95 21.32 23.98
C VAL A 935 12.57 22.52 23.12
N THR A 936 13.57 23.17 22.53
CA THR A 936 13.35 24.23 21.54
C THR A 936 13.38 23.62 20.14
N LEU A 937 12.29 23.74 19.41
CA LEU A 937 12.17 23.31 18.02
C LEU A 937 12.16 24.54 17.14
N GLN A 938 13.06 24.57 16.15
CA GLN A 938 13.22 25.71 15.27
C GLN A 938 13.50 25.31 13.83
N CYS A 939 13.08 26.15 12.88
CA CYS A 939 13.35 25.98 11.46
C CYS A 939 13.50 27.33 10.74
N THR A 940 14.20 27.32 9.62
CA THR A 940 14.31 28.46 8.69
C THR A 940 13.79 28.05 7.32
N ILE A 941 12.95 28.89 6.73
CA ILE A 941 12.34 28.66 5.43
C ILE A 941 12.68 29.82 4.49
N HIS A 942 13.09 29.51 3.25
CA HIS A 942 13.32 30.51 2.21
C HIS A 942 12.51 30.21 0.94
N PRO A 943 11.95 31.23 0.26
CA PRO A 943 12.01 32.65 0.62
C PRO A 943 11.05 33.00 1.78
N THR A 944 11.58 33.61 2.84
CA THR A 944 10.84 33.86 4.09
C THR A 944 9.75 34.92 3.94
N ALA A 945 9.86 35.77 2.92
CA ALA A 945 8.84 36.76 2.55
C ALA A 945 7.53 36.11 2.10
N GLU A 946 7.58 34.87 1.63
CA GLU A 946 6.44 34.13 1.09
C GLU A 946 5.76 33.23 2.13
N VAL A 947 6.34 33.07 3.33
CA VAL A 947 5.75 32.26 4.40
C VAL A 947 4.67 33.06 5.13
N ASP A 948 3.48 32.47 5.24
CA ASP A 948 2.36 33.01 6.03
C ASP A 948 2.41 32.46 7.47
N THR A 949 2.31 31.14 7.61
CA THR A 949 2.33 30.47 8.91
C THR A 949 3.22 29.24 8.92
N VAL A 950 3.76 28.92 10.10
CA VAL A 950 4.48 27.67 10.37
C VAL A 950 3.83 27.03 11.58
N THR A 951 3.36 25.80 11.41
CA THR A 951 2.68 25.04 12.46
C THR A 951 3.46 23.75 12.71
N LEU A 952 3.76 23.46 13.96
CA LEU A 952 4.33 22.20 14.39
C LEU A 952 3.22 21.25 14.84
N TYR A 953 3.18 20.07 14.24
CA TYR A 953 2.36 18.95 14.71
C TYR A 953 3.27 17.99 15.47
N TYR A 954 2.87 17.55 16.66
CA TYR A 954 3.69 16.67 17.48
C TYR A 954 2.85 15.69 18.33
N ARG A 955 3.45 14.56 18.69
CA ARG A 955 2.89 13.59 19.64
C ARG A 955 4.01 12.85 20.37
N ASN A 956 3.73 12.40 21.58
CA ASN A 956 4.55 11.36 22.21
C ASN A 956 4.13 10.00 21.63
N ASN A 957 5.07 9.07 21.48
CA ASN A 957 4.82 7.78 20.83
C ASN A 957 3.70 6.90 21.46
N TRP A 958 3.33 7.13 22.72
CA TRP A 958 2.18 6.46 23.36
C TRP A 958 0.84 7.23 23.24
N GLU A 959 0.83 8.41 22.63
CA GLU A 959 -0.37 9.23 22.47
C GLU A 959 -1.06 8.98 21.12
N ASN A 960 -2.35 8.64 21.16
CA ASN A 960 -3.17 8.51 19.94
C ASN A 960 -3.54 9.86 19.30
N ARG A 961 -3.35 10.98 20.02
CA ARG A 961 -3.75 12.32 19.56
C ARG A 961 -2.53 13.15 19.16
N ILE A 962 -2.61 13.75 17.97
CA ILE A 962 -1.63 14.73 17.52
C ILE A 962 -1.97 16.11 18.09
N ASN A 963 -0.99 16.73 18.74
CA ASN A 963 -1.02 18.11 19.20
C ASN A 963 -0.49 19.05 18.12
N GLN A 964 -0.86 20.33 18.19
CA GLN A 964 -0.34 21.35 17.27
C GLN A 964 -0.01 22.67 17.98
N VAL A 965 1.04 23.35 17.54
CA VAL A 965 1.45 24.67 18.03
C VAL A 965 1.98 25.52 16.88
N ARG A 966 1.61 26.80 16.85
CA ARG A 966 2.13 27.75 15.87
C ARG A 966 3.52 28.22 16.30
N LEU A 967 4.45 28.32 15.35
CA LEU A 967 5.79 28.84 15.60
C LEU A 967 5.82 30.36 15.44
N GLU A 968 6.68 30.99 16.25
CA GLU A 968 6.87 32.43 16.27
C GLU A 968 8.28 32.80 15.83
N ARG A 969 8.46 34.03 15.34
CA ARG A 969 9.76 34.63 15.02
C ARG A 969 9.74 36.09 15.46
N GLU A 970 10.87 36.62 15.92
CA GLU A 970 10.97 38.01 16.39
C GLU A 970 11.25 38.97 15.23
N HIS A 971 12.20 38.60 14.36
CA HIS A 971 12.54 39.34 13.15
C HIS A 971 12.44 38.47 11.89
N ALA A 972 12.48 39.10 10.71
CA ALA A 972 12.29 38.42 9.43
C ALA A 972 13.38 37.37 9.14
N ASP A 973 14.60 37.62 9.62
CA ASP A 973 15.78 36.76 9.44
C ASP A 973 15.95 35.72 10.56
N ASP A 974 15.13 35.78 11.61
CA ASP A 974 15.18 34.83 12.71
C ASP A 974 14.52 33.49 12.34
N PRO A 975 14.98 32.37 12.91
CA PRO A 975 14.30 31.10 12.77
C PRO A 975 12.92 31.16 13.42
N TYR A 976 11.95 30.49 12.79
CA TYR A 976 10.69 30.17 13.43
C TYR A 976 10.98 29.21 14.58
N ARG A 977 10.48 29.47 15.78
CA ARG A 977 10.74 28.65 16.97
C ARG A 977 9.51 28.46 17.85
N THR A 978 9.54 27.37 18.61
CA THR A 978 8.63 27.10 19.74
C THR A 978 9.37 26.33 20.82
N ILE A 979 8.90 26.43 22.06
CA ILE A 979 9.46 25.71 23.22
C ILE A 979 8.37 24.77 23.73
N LEU A 980 8.65 23.47 23.72
CA LEU A 980 7.78 22.47 24.34
C LEU A 980 8.30 22.16 25.74
N SER A 981 7.43 22.26 26.74
CA SER A 981 7.74 22.01 28.15
C SER A 981 7.78 20.51 28.50
N GLY A 982 8.33 20.16 29.67
CA GLY A 982 8.42 18.77 30.15
C GLY A 982 7.07 18.08 30.36
N SER A 983 5.97 18.83 30.52
CA SER A 983 4.62 18.25 30.50
C SER A 983 4.13 17.88 29.09
N GLN A 984 4.75 18.43 28.05
CA GLN A 984 4.43 18.12 26.64
C GLN A 984 5.42 17.11 26.04
N VAL A 985 6.62 16.99 26.63
CA VAL A 985 7.67 16.02 26.26
C VAL A 985 7.86 15.05 27.40
N LEU A 986 7.09 13.96 27.35
CA LEU A 986 7.02 12.99 28.43
C LEU A 986 8.38 12.29 28.66
N PRO A 987 8.75 12.00 29.91
CA PRO A 987 9.93 11.20 30.23
C PRO A 987 9.83 9.82 29.56
N ASP A 988 10.97 9.30 29.08
CA ASP A 988 11.10 7.99 28.44
C ASP A 988 10.31 7.78 27.12
N CYS A 989 9.61 8.80 26.62
CA CYS A 989 8.97 8.80 25.30
C CYS A 989 9.90 9.27 24.18
N ALA A 990 9.62 8.79 22.96
CA ALA A 990 10.03 9.48 21.75
C ALA A 990 9.01 10.56 21.38
N LEU A 991 9.50 11.78 21.11
CA LEU A 991 8.69 12.87 20.56
C LEU A 991 8.77 12.83 19.04
N GLN A 992 7.64 12.55 18.39
CA GLN A 992 7.49 12.63 16.94
C GLN A 992 6.88 13.97 16.55
N TYR A 993 7.43 14.65 15.54
CA TYR A 993 6.91 15.94 15.09
C TYR A 993 7.18 16.23 13.62
N ARG A 994 6.40 17.16 13.04
CA ARG A 994 6.57 17.67 11.68
C ARG A 994 6.14 19.13 11.59
N PHE A 995 6.70 19.84 10.62
CA PHE A 995 6.34 21.21 10.32
C PHE A 995 5.40 21.24 9.13
N VAL A 996 4.36 22.05 9.23
CA VAL A 996 3.46 22.40 8.13
C VAL A 996 3.64 23.87 7.87
N VAL A 997 4.10 24.19 6.66
CA VAL A 997 4.37 25.56 6.23
C VAL A 997 3.28 25.97 5.28
N LYS A 998 2.56 27.03 5.66
CA LYS A 998 1.62 27.70 4.78
C LYS A 998 2.30 28.88 4.12
N PHE A 999 2.31 28.90 2.80
CA PHE A 999 2.78 30.04 2.04
C PHE A 999 1.66 31.05 1.84
N LYS A 1000 2.01 32.30 1.54
CA LYS A 1000 1.05 33.39 1.23
C LYS A 1000 0.22 33.11 -0.01
N ASN A 1001 0.71 32.21 -0.87
CA ASN A 1001 -0.06 31.68 -1.99
C ASN A 1001 -1.04 30.56 -1.57
N GLY A 1002 -1.22 30.27 -0.27
CA GLY A 1002 -2.13 29.24 0.22
C GLY A 1002 -1.64 27.80 0.08
N VAL A 1003 -0.49 27.55 -0.56
CA VAL A 1003 0.11 26.21 -0.63
C VAL A 1003 0.54 25.77 0.77
N LEU A 1004 0.20 24.53 1.11
CA LEU A 1004 0.64 23.85 2.33
C LEU A 1004 1.74 22.85 1.96
N GLU A 1005 2.92 23.03 2.53
CA GLU A 1005 4.04 22.08 2.41
C GLU A 1005 4.29 21.36 3.72
N LEU A 1006 4.61 20.07 3.62
CA LEU A 1006 4.88 19.20 4.76
C LEU A 1006 6.38 18.95 4.87
N PHE A 1007 6.96 19.18 6.05
CA PHE A 1007 8.36 18.92 6.34
C PHE A 1007 8.49 18.00 7.56
N PRO A 1008 8.95 16.75 7.39
CA PRO A 1008 9.38 16.16 6.12
C PRO A 1008 8.21 15.83 5.17
N ASN A 1009 8.48 15.75 3.86
CA ASN A 1009 7.46 15.39 2.86
C ASN A 1009 7.26 13.86 2.86
N PRO A 1010 6.05 13.34 3.17
CA PRO A 1010 5.80 11.89 3.24
C PRO A 1010 6.01 11.12 1.93
N LEU A 1011 5.99 11.79 0.76
CA LEU A 1011 6.28 11.17 -0.53
C LEU A 1011 7.78 10.92 -0.74
N THR A 1012 8.63 11.69 -0.07
CA THR A 1012 10.09 11.69 -0.31
C THR A 1012 10.92 11.44 0.95
N SER A 1013 10.30 11.20 2.11
CA SER A 1013 10.99 11.00 3.39
C SER A 1013 10.06 10.40 4.45
N THR A 1014 10.63 9.96 5.57
CA THR A 1014 9.86 9.59 6.78
C THR A 1014 8.98 10.78 7.18
N PRO A 1015 7.67 10.60 7.45
CA PRO A 1015 6.71 11.72 7.56
C PRO A 1015 6.86 12.59 8.82
N TYR A 1016 7.81 12.27 9.69
CA TYR A 1016 8.09 12.97 10.94
C TYR A 1016 9.59 12.95 11.24
N PHE A 1017 10.02 13.95 12.01
CA PHE A 1017 11.24 13.93 12.79
C PHE A 1017 10.97 13.27 14.14
N GLU A 1018 12.00 12.67 14.74
CA GLU A 1018 11.92 12.04 16.06
C GLU A 1018 13.05 12.53 16.97
N ILE A 1019 12.74 12.77 18.24
CA ILE A 1019 13.72 13.05 19.30
C ILE A 1019 13.45 12.10 20.48
N LYS A 1020 14.50 11.48 21.01
CA LYS A 1020 14.47 10.70 22.26
C LYS A 1020 15.42 11.35 23.27
N ARG A 1021 15.05 11.34 24.56
CA ARG A 1021 15.97 11.73 25.64
C ARG A 1021 17.14 10.75 25.67
N ARG A 1022 18.37 11.24 25.63
CA ARG A 1022 19.55 10.38 25.83
C ARG A 1022 19.65 9.99 27.31
N GLN A 1023 19.69 8.69 27.57
CA GLN A 1023 20.23 8.15 28.81
C GLN A 1023 21.74 8.03 28.60
N ASP A 1024 22.54 8.72 29.43
CA ASP A 1024 24.00 8.83 29.28
C ASP A 1024 24.73 7.47 29.28
#